data_AF-A0A6N3FBJ4-F1
#
_entry.id   AF-A0A6N3FBJ4-F1
#
_cell.length_a   1.000
_cell.length_b   1.000
_cell.length_c   1.000
_cell.angle_alpha   90.00
_cell.angle_beta   90.00
_cell.angle_gamma   90.00
#
_symmetry.space_group_name_H-M   'P 1'
#
loop_
_entity.id
_entity.type
_entity.pdbx_description
1 polymer ?
#
loop_
_entity_poly.entity_id
_entity_poly.type
_entity_poly.pdbx_seq_one_letter_code
_entity_poly.pdbx_strand_id
1 'polypeptide(L)'
;MAKGEKLPVVMASQVGQPSGVAGLDESGKVPHAQLPAMGYILTTEKGQPGGVATLGPDGKVPAGQLPAMNYDPAGSAAAVQKALTAHTGNKDNPHAVTAEQVGASRAVKGTYPIAAGQVIQAGDAVDVVEGQVQKSATPVANVETVFDNVATLGTSVLRLSDNLNVVCYLYQNGSTHWPCVHLVDDTGKVVGQTNRQVIENVHASNIMAARLSDTQFVVGYIENYTIKVNIGTANGSSITFGSSTVLESGGVTCISIVAISTNRVLITRNFGGSNEIRAGVYSVTGNKIENIGASIALPGITRADNISTTLLSNNSGGNNRVCVCFCDGADGSKGKAAIITVDSSNAVTWGNVVTFEGSQTLTPDVCVSGSDAIVFFRTTYTSSTVANQHVRLLKVSNNVISLPNEKKTIWNRGSGNAENPISISQVGEKYVCLIPPGNSTYRSPAIVVSRNADTLEPGETFQFSKSIAKALSACAISDNNLIVAYADAGNLNYGTVTTLTVYGNQIAGGLVDGSQDAIALQGGTAEQSIEVIYSGTVAADWVTDGQVISSPGVYGAGVLDGVLQVWSKDRPDNVVTGTYIGDGAPSQTIQLGFTPKAVLVCQNGILSRGYQNHYAEGLALDGYPAAASNSNVVSVVEGGFQVFDGTSANHNGRTNVASQKYYYLTWK
;
A
#
# COMPACT_ATOMS: atom_id res chain seq x y z
N MET A 1 -37.70 -54.21 -128.59
CA MET A 1 -37.72 -53.39 -129.83
C MET A 1 -38.21 -52.01 -129.39
N ALA A 2 -37.46 -50.91 -129.42
CA ALA A 2 -36.76 -50.29 -130.56
C ALA A 2 -35.32 -49.82 -130.25
N LYS A 3 -34.60 -49.44 -131.32
CA LYS A 3 -33.15 -49.28 -131.52
C LYS A 3 -32.51 -48.01 -130.93
N GLY A 4 -31.31 -48.17 -130.35
CA GLY A 4 -30.07 -47.49 -130.78
C GLY A 4 -29.69 -46.14 -130.17
N GLU A 5 -28.82 -46.15 -129.15
CA GLU A 5 -27.94 -45.02 -128.81
C GLU A 5 -26.47 -45.50 -128.63
N LYS A 6 -25.53 -44.77 -129.22
CA LYS A 6 -24.09 -45.04 -129.27
C LYS A 6 -23.43 -44.88 -127.89
N LEU A 7 -22.64 -45.87 -127.47
CA LEU A 7 -21.67 -45.72 -126.38
C LEU A 7 -20.55 -44.74 -126.78
N PRO A 8 -20.07 -43.85 -125.89
CA PRO A 8 -18.93 -42.98 -126.17
C PRO A 8 -17.66 -43.81 -126.25
N VAL A 9 -17.01 -43.82 -127.42
CA VAL A 9 -15.71 -44.46 -127.61
C VAL A 9 -14.63 -43.52 -127.10
N VAL A 10 -13.99 -43.88 -125.97
CA VAL A 10 -12.74 -43.23 -125.55
C VAL A 10 -11.65 -43.67 -126.54
N MET A 11 -11.04 -42.70 -127.23
CA MET A 11 -9.91 -43.00 -128.11
C MET A 11 -8.71 -43.41 -127.25
N ALA A 12 -8.02 -44.50 -127.59
CA ALA A 12 -6.82 -44.96 -126.86
C ALA A 12 -5.74 -43.85 -126.76
N SER A 13 -5.74 -42.89 -127.69
CA SER A 13 -4.86 -41.72 -127.68
C SER A 13 -5.11 -40.76 -126.50
N GLN A 14 -6.20 -40.90 -125.75
CA GLN A 14 -6.55 -40.01 -124.64
C GLN A 14 -6.22 -40.59 -123.25
N VAL A 15 -5.75 -41.84 -123.15
CA VAL A 15 -5.41 -42.46 -121.86
C VAL A 15 -4.01 -42.05 -121.43
N GLY A 16 -3.88 -41.46 -120.23
CA GLY A 16 -2.60 -41.07 -119.64
C GLY A 16 -1.94 -39.81 -120.23
N GLN A 17 -2.66 -39.05 -121.07
CA GLN A 17 -2.22 -37.78 -121.62
C GLN A 17 -2.75 -36.58 -120.82
N PRO A 18 -2.07 -35.41 -120.84
CA PRO A 18 -2.61 -34.18 -120.27
C PRO A 18 -3.99 -33.84 -120.84
N SER A 19 -4.95 -33.49 -119.98
CA SER A 19 -6.37 -33.26 -120.34
C SER A 19 -7.12 -34.48 -120.89
N GLY A 20 -6.56 -35.68 -120.77
CA GLY A 20 -7.20 -36.96 -121.05
C GLY A 20 -7.77 -37.65 -119.81
N VAL A 21 -8.02 -38.96 -119.90
CA VAL A 21 -8.46 -39.79 -118.77
C VAL A 21 -7.26 -40.55 -118.17
N ALA A 22 -7.23 -40.70 -116.85
CA ALA A 22 -6.16 -41.44 -116.19
C ALA A 22 -6.21 -42.93 -116.59
N GLY A 23 -5.05 -43.50 -116.92
CA GLY A 23 -4.91 -44.94 -117.10
C GLY A 23 -4.83 -45.64 -115.75
N LEU A 24 -5.21 -46.91 -115.70
CA LEU A 24 -4.98 -47.77 -114.54
C LEU A 24 -3.87 -48.77 -114.87
N ASP A 25 -3.02 -49.06 -113.90
CA ASP A 25 -2.08 -50.18 -113.95
C ASP A 25 -2.79 -51.54 -113.81
N GLU A 26 -2.03 -52.62 -113.89
CA GLU A 26 -2.54 -54.00 -113.78
C GLU A 26 -3.28 -54.29 -112.45
N SER A 27 -3.10 -53.44 -111.43
CA SER A 27 -3.81 -53.54 -110.14
C SER A 27 -5.09 -52.68 -110.08
N GLY A 28 -5.42 -51.97 -111.16
CA GLY A 28 -6.57 -51.09 -111.24
C GLY A 28 -6.35 -49.72 -110.58
N LYS A 29 -5.10 -49.27 -110.40
CA LYS A 29 -4.76 -47.97 -109.79
C LYS A 29 -4.10 -47.03 -110.78
N VAL A 30 -4.28 -45.73 -110.60
CA VAL A 30 -3.58 -44.73 -111.44
C VAL A 30 -2.08 -44.80 -111.15
N PRO A 31 -1.22 -45.04 -112.16
CA PRO A 31 0.23 -45.10 -111.96
C PRO A 31 0.77 -43.79 -111.39
N HIS A 32 1.79 -43.87 -110.53
CA HIS A 32 2.38 -42.69 -109.87
C HIS A 32 2.84 -41.61 -110.85
N ALA A 33 3.28 -41.99 -112.05
CA ALA A 33 3.70 -41.06 -113.10
C ALA A 33 2.56 -40.14 -113.60
N GLN A 34 1.29 -40.48 -113.33
CA GLN A 34 0.11 -39.68 -113.66
C GLN A 34 -0.43 -38.90 -112.45
N LEU A 35 0.22 -38.97 -111.29
CA LEU A 35 -0.14 -38.23 -110.08
C LEU A 35 0.85 -37.06 -109.85
N PRO A 36 0.42 -35.91 -109.31
CA PRO A 36 1.33 -34.84 -108.92
C PRO A 36 2.23 -35.28 -107.76
N ALA A 37 3.46 -34.76 -107.68
CA ALA A 37 4.32 -34.98 -106.51
C ALA A 37 3.66 -34.36 -105.26
N MET A 38 3.27 -35.19 -104.29
CA MET A 38 2.68 -34.75 -103.02
C MET A 38 3.60 -35.09 -101.85
N GLY A 39 4.02 -34.09 -101.08
CA GLY A 39 4.89 -34.25 -99.90
C GLY A 39 4.16 -34.77 -98.66
N TYR A 40 3.62 -35.99 -98.72
CA TYR A 40 2.97 -36.62 -97.57
C TYR A 40 4.00 -37.29 -96.65
N ILE A 41 3.76 -37.22 -95.33
CA ILE A 41 4.49 -37.99 -94.31
C ILE A 41 3.95 -39.42 -94.32
N LEU A 42 4.83 -40.42 -94.39
CA LEU A 42 4.42 -41.83 -94.38
C LEU A 42 3.80 -42.17 -93.02
N THR A 43 2.73 -42.98 -93.01
CA THR A 43 2.10 -43.44 -91.77
C THR A 43 3.05 -44.20 -90.86
N THR A 44 4.11 -44.78 -91.41
CA THR A 44 5.19 -45.47 -90.69
C THR A 44 6.06 -44.54 -89.83
N GLU A 45 6.04 -43.23 -90.08
CA GLU A 45 6.88 -42.25 -89.38
C GLU A 45 6.16 -41.57 -88.21
N LYS A 46 4.85 -41.81 -88.04
CA LYS A 46 4.04 -41.14 -87.01
C LYS A 46 4.11 -41.88 -85.68
N GLY A 47 4.53 -41.18 -84.63
CA GLY A 47 4.53 -41.68 -83.25
C GLY A 47 5.60 -42.74 -82.95
N GLN A 48 6.56 -42.94 -83.85
CA GLN A 48 7.71 -43.82 -83.66
C GLN A 48 8.92 -43.03 -83.12
N PRO A 49 9.86 -43.69 -82.40
CA PRO A 49 11.15 -43.08 -82.06
C PRO A 49 11.88 -42.58 -83.31
N GLY A 50 12.32 -41.33 -83.31
CA GLY A 50 12.98 -40.69 -84.46
C GLY A 50 12.04 -40.21 -85.58
N GLY A 51 10.73 -40.42 -85.44
CA GLY A 51 9.71 -39.94 -86.37
C GLY A 51 9.05 -38.62 -85.93
N VAL A 52 7.86 -38.34 -86.47
CA VAL A 52 7.07 -37.13 -86.15
C VAL A 52 6.04 -37.47 -85.07
N ALA A 53 5.97 -36.64 -84.03
CA ALA A 53 5.00 -36.79 -82.96
C ALA A 53 3.56 -36.72 -83.50
N THR A 54 2.68 -37.59 -83.02
CA THR A 54 1.25 -37.52 -83.34
C THR A 54 0.56 -36.50 -82.46
N LEU A 55 -0.49 -35.85 -82.97
CA LEU A 55 -1.42 -35.09 -82.13
C LEU A 55 -2.63 -35.96 -81.78
N GLY A 56 -3.01 -35.94 -80.50
CA GLY A 56 -4.24 -36.53 -80.01
C GLY A 56 -5.47 -35.71 -80.44
N PRO A 57 -6.68 -36.18 -80.08
CA PRO A 57 -7.94 -35.48 -80.39
C PRO A 57 -8.03 -34.05 -79.83
N ASP A 58 -7.24 -33.74 -78.80
CA ASP A 58 -7.11 -32.41 -78.19
C ASP A 58 -6.03 -31.54 -78.84
N GLY A 59 -5.43 -32.00 -79.94
CA GLY A 59 -4.37 -31.28 -80.65
C GLY A 59 -3.01 -31.29 -79.94
N LYS A 60 -2.81 -32.13 -78.93
CA LYS A 60 -1.55 -32.21 -78.17
C LYS A 60 -0.80 -33.51 -78.44
N VAL A 61 0.51 -33.49 -78.23
CA VAL A 61 1.33 -34.71 -78.25
C VAL A 61 0.95 -35.60 -77.06
N PRO A 62 0.60 -36.89 -77.28
CA PRO A 62 0.27 -37.80 -76.20
C PRO A 62 1.38 -37.90 -75.15
N ALA A 63 1.01 -38.01 -73.88
CA ALA A 63 1.97 -38.02 -72.76
C ALA A 63 3.04 -39.13 -72.88
N GLY A 64 2.72 -40.27 -73.52
CA GLY A 64 3.68 -41.35 -73.78
C GLY A 64 4.79 -41.00 -74.79
N GLN A 65 4.67 -39.88 -75.52
CA GLN A 65 5.71 -39.35 -76.41
C GLN A 65 6.48 -38.17 -75.76
N LEU A 66 6.18 -37.81 -74.50
CA LEU A 66 6.86 -36.75 -73.75
C LEU A 66 7.88 -37.35 -72.74
N PRO A 67 9.04 -36.69 -72.50
CA PRO A 67 9.96 -37.09 -71.43
C PRO A 67 9.35 -36.92 -70.03
N ALA A 68 9.81 -37.70 -69.05
CA ALA A 68 9.41 -37.52 -67.65
C ALA A 68 9.93 -36.20 -67.07
N MET A 69 9.04 -35.33 -66.59
CA MET A 69 9.39 -34.03 -65.99
C MET A 69 9.62 -34.14 -64.47
N ASN A 70 10.81 -34.56 -64.06
CA ASN A 70 11.21 -34.64 -62.64
C ASN A 70 12.12 -33.48 -62.24
N TYR A 71 11.64 -32.23 -62.27
CA TYR A 71 12.43 -31.06 -61.88
C TYR A 71 11.70 -30.25 -60.80
N ASP A 72 12.19 -30.32 -59.55
CA ASP A 72 11.77 -29.45 -58.43
C ASP A 72 12.98 -28.66 -57.89
N PRO A 73 13.22 -27.43 -58.37
CA PRO A 73 14.31 -26.58 -57.90
C PRO A 73 14.08 -25.92 -56.53
N ALA A 74 12.84 -25.93 -56.02
CA ALA A 74 12.46 -25.12 -54.85
C ALA A 74 12.40 -25.93 -53.53
N GLY A 75 12.46 -27.25 -53.61
CA GLY A 75 12.27 -28.14 -52.47
C GLY A 75 10.79 -28.23 -52.10
N SER A 76 10.34 -29.44 -51.75
CA SER A 76 8.93 -29.73 -51.48
C SER A 76 8.25 -28.67 -50.60
N ALA A 77 6.99 -28.34 -50.90
CA ALA A 77 6.17 -27.38 -50.14
C ALA A 77 6.21 -27.58 -48.61
N ALA A 78 6.45 -28.81 -48.16
CA ALA A 78 6.60 -29.15 -46.74
C ALA A 78 7.83 -28.48 -46.07
N ALA A 79 8.95 -28.36 -46.77
CA ALA A 79 10.16 -27.71 -46.23
C ALA A 79 9.95 -26.19 -46.08
N VAL A 80 9.31 -25.58 -47.08
CA VAL A 80 8.95 -24.15 -47.05
C VAL A 80 7.96 -23.87 -45.92
N GLN A 81 6.93 -24.71 -45.77
CA GLN A 81 5.94 -24.54 -44.71
C GLN A 81 6.57 -24.69 -43.31
N LYS A 82 7.49 -25.64 -43.13
CA LYS A 82 8.21 -25.82 -41.86
C LYS A 82 9.06 -24.60 -41.50
N ALA A 83 9.79 -24.04 -42.46
CA ALA A 83 10.61 -22.85 -42.26
C ALA A 83 9.73 -21.61 -41.97
N LEU A 84 8.61 -21.48 -42.67
CA LEU A 84 7.66 -20.38 -42.45
C LEU A 84 7.02 -20.47 -41.06
N THR A 85 6.56 -21.65 -40.64
CA THR A 85 6.00 -21.85 -39.29
C THR A 85 7.03 -21.54 -38.20
N ALA A 86 8.30 -21.95 -38.39
CA ALA A 86 9.38 -21.62 -37.47
C ALA A 86 9.65 -20.10 -37.41
N HIS A 87 9.59 -19.40 -38.54
CA HIS A 87 9.79 -17.96 -38.60
C HIS A 87 8.64 -17.17 -37.97
N THR A 88 7.38 -17.52 -38.26
CA THR A 88 6.19 -16.84 -37.72
C THR A 88 6.04 -16.97 -36.20
N GLY A 89 6.66 -18.00 -35.61
CA GLY A 89 6.68 -18.21 -34.16
C GLY A 89 7.92 -17.67 -33.45
N ASN A 90 8.92 -17.20 -34.20
CA ASN A 90 10.18 -16.75 -33.61
C ASN A 90 10.02 -15.36 -32.97
N LYS A 91 10.17 -15.30 -31.65
CA LYS A 91 10.14 -14.07 -30.84
C LYS A 91 11.53 -13.66 -30.34
N ASP A 92 12.57 -14.38 -30.74
CA ASP A 92 13.93 -14.04 -30.38
C ASP A 92 14.30 -12.69 -31.00
N ASN A 93 15.12 -11.91 -30.29
CA ASN A 93 15.71 -10.68 -30.78
C ASN A 93 17.16 -10.96 -31.23
N PRO A 94 17.38 -11.57 -32.42
CA PRO A 94 18.70 -12.04 -32.85
C PRO A 94 19.69 -10.89 -33.09
N HIS A 95 19.19 -9.66 -33.21
CA HIS A 95 19.99 -8.46 -33.40
C HIS A 95 20.18 -7.65 -32.14
N ALA A 96 19.66 -8.12 -31.00
CA ALA A 96 19.68 -7.42 -29.72
C ALA A 96 19.24 -5.96 -29.84
N VAL A 97 18.29 -5.64 -30.74
CA VAL A 97 17.82 -4.27 -30.93
C VAL A 97 17.22 -3.75 -29.63
N THR A 98 17.68 -2.60 -29.16
CA THR A 98 17.23 -2.02 -27.89
C THR A 98 15.94 -1.23 -28.05
N ALA A 99 15.19 -1.03 -26.96
CA ALA A 99 14.00 -0.18 -26.95
C ALA A 99 14.31 1.26 -27.38
N GLU A 100 15.52 1.79 -27.10
CA GLU A 100 15.99 3.06 -27.67
C GLU A 100 16.13 3.03 -29.19
N GLN A 101 16.71 1.96 -29.76
CA GLN A 101 16.99 1.88 -31.21
C GLN A 101 15.73 1.89 -32.08
N VAL A 102 14.60 1.39 -31.54
CA VAL A 102 13.29 1.42 -32.22
C VAL A 102 12.41 2.60 -31.80
N GLY A 103 12.95 3.53 -30.99
CA GLY A 103 12.21 4.73 -30.54
C GLY A 103 11.06 4.44 -29.56
N ALA A 104 11.05 3.25 -28.94
CA ALA A 104 10.05 2.85 -27.94
C ALA A 104 10.37 3.36 -26.52
N SER A 105 11.63 3.74 -26.26
CA SER A 105 12.05 4.36 -25.00
C SER A 105 11.79 5.88 -25.04
N ARG A 106 10.64 6.31 -24.49
CA ARG A 106 10.44 7.70 -24.04
C ARG A 106 10.31 7.74 -22.52
N ALA A 107 11.09 6.92 -21.81
CA ALA A 107 11.14 6.97 -20.36
C ALA A 107 11.80 8.28 -19.92
N VAL A 108 11.08 9.07 -19.13
CA VAL A 108 11.63 10.25 -18.45
C VAL A 108 12.16 9.76 -17.12
N LYS A 109 13.48 9.74 -16.96
CA LYS A 109 14.17 9.26 -15.76
C LYS A 109 15.10 10.31 -15.18
N GLY A 110 15.47 10.13 -13.92
CA GLY A 110 16.55 10.86 -13.29
C GLY A 110 17.31 9.99 -12.30
N THR A 111 18.49 10.43 -11.92
CA THR A 111 19.33 9.76 -10.92
C THR A 111 19.68 10.78 -9.84
N TYR A 112 19.31 10.47 -8.61
CA TYR A 112 19.48 11.41 -7.48
C TYR A 112 19.90 10.65 -6.22
N PRO A 113 20.71 11.27 -5.34
CA PRO A 113 21.00 10.72 -4.02
C PRO A 113 19.74 10.65 -3.15
N ILE A 114 19.62 9.60 -2.34
CA ILE A 114 18.56 9.46 -1.34
C ILE A 114 18.79 10.46 -0.21
N ALA A 115 17.74 11.15 0.21
CA ALA A 115 17.79 12.12 1.30
C ALA A 115 18.26 11.49 2.62
N ALA A 116 18.87 12.30 3.48
CA ALA A 116 19.43 11.83 4.74
C ALA A 116 18.36 11.13 5.60
N GLY A 117 18.70 9.94 6.13
CA GLY A 117 17.81 9.15 6.97
C GLY A 117 16.65 8.44 6.25
N GLN A 118 16.59 8.48 4.92
CA GLN A 118 15.61 7.72 4.13
C GLN A 118 16.18 6.36 3.68
N VAL A 119 15.29 5.39 3.52
CA VAL A 119 15.54 4.11 2.86
C VAL A 119 14.46 3.95 1.81
N ILE A 120 14.87 3.75 0.56
CA ILE A 120 13.96 3.63 -0.59
C ILE A 120 14.09 2.21 -1.13
N GLN A 121 12.97 1.60 -1.51
CA GLN A 121 12.91 0.32 -2.20
C GLN A 121 12.52 0.53 -3.66
N ALA A 122 12.91 -0.40 -4.52
CA ALA A 122 12.42 -0.42 -5.89
C ALA A 122 10.88 -0.59 -5.88
N GLY A 123 10.19 0.23 -6.65
CA GLY A 123 8.74 0.30 -6.69
C GLY A 123 8.10 1.30 -5.73
N ASP A 124 8.87 1.95 -4.85
CA ASP A 124 8.35 3.06 -4.03
C ASP A 124 7.99 4.26 -4.90
N ALA A 125 6.84 4.89 -4.61
CA ALA A 125 6.59 6.25 -5.06
C ALA A 125 7.48 7.22 -4.24
N VAL A 126 8.05 8.22 -4.92
CA VAL A 126 9.05 9.13 -4.35
C VAL A 126 8.91 10.55 -4.90
N ASP A 127 9.35 11.52 -4.11
CA ASP A 127 9.53 12.91 -4.52
C ASP A 127 11.01 13.22 -4.72
N VAL A 128 11.29 14.15 -5.64
CA VAL A 128 12.64 14.69 -5.85
C VAL A 128 12.68 16.14 -5.41
N VAL A 129 13.04 16.35 -4.15
CA VAL A 129 13.08 17.67 -3.52
C VAL A 129 14.53 18.11 -3.37
N GLU A 130 14.85 19.31 -3.85
CA GLU A 130 16.20 19.88 -3.82
C GLU A 130 17.28 18.95 -4.43
N GLY A 131 16.90 18.12 -5.39
CA GLY A 131 17.80 17.17 -6.05
C GLY A 131 18.09 15.90 -5.27
N GLN A 132 17.30 15.58 -4.22
CA GLN A 132 17.37 14.33 -3.47
C GLN A 132 16.07 13.54 -3.58
N VAL A 133 16.15 12.21 -3.63
CA VAL A 133 14.98 11.32 -3.56
C VAL A 133 14.54 11.15 -2.11
N GLN A 134 13.26 11.33 -1.83
CA GLN A 134 12.66 11.04 -0.52
C GLN A 134 11.23 10.53 -0.68
N LYS A 135 10.70 9.82 0.33
CA LYS A 135 9.26 9.57 0.41
C LYS A 135 8.61 10.69 1.20
N SER A 136 7.50 11.18 0.69
CA SER A 136 6.62 12.06 1.43
C SER A 136 5.51 11.24 2.07
N ALA A 137 5.12 11.61 3.28
CA ALA A 137 3.95 11.04 3.95
C ALA A 137 2.90 12.13 4.10
N THR A 138 1.65 11.80 3.76
CA THR A 138 0.52 12.70 4.02
C THR A 138 -0.17 12.29 5.32
N PRO A 139 -0.23 13.19 6.32
CA PRO A 139 -0.97 12.95 7.56
C PRO A 139 -2.46 12.68 7.32
N VAL A 140 -2.97 11.60 7.92
CA VAL A 140 -4.39 11.31 8.03
C VAL A 140 -4.84 11.56 9.47
N ALA A 141 -6.05 12.08 9.63
CA ALA A 141 -6.65 12.27 10.95
C ALA A 141 -6.76 10.94 11.69
N ASN A 142 -6.54 10.96 12.99
CA ASN A 142 -6.69 9.79 13.84
C ASN A 142 -8.17 9.49 14.10
N VAL A 143 -8.45 8.21 14.36
CA VAL A 143 -9.78 7.75 14.77
C VAL A 143 -9.80 7.70 16.28
N GLU A 144 -10.69 8.48 16.89
CA GLU A 144 -10.94 8.46 18.33
C GLU A 144 -12.07 7.47 18.62
N THR A 145 -11.78 6.43 19.40
CA THR A 145 -12.74 5.40 19.80
C THR A 145 -13.03 5.50 21.28
N VAL A 146 -14.28 5.73 21.65
CA VAL A 146 -14.71 5.70 23.06
C VAL A 146 -14.78 4.24 23.52
N PHE A 147 -13.86 3.84 24.38
CA PHE A 147 -13.90 2.51 25.02
C PHE A 147 -14.82 2.49 26.24
N ASP A 148 -15.06 3.66 26.85
CA ASP A 148 -15.96 3.79 27.99
C ASP A 148 -16.65 5.15 27.99
N ASN A 149 -17.99 5.15 27.94
CA ASN A 149 -18.82 6.35 27.90
C ASN A 149 -19.10 6.95 29.29
N VAL A 150 -18.16 6.78 30.23
CA VAL A 150 -18.20 7.42 31.54
C VAL A 150 -16.87 8.06 31.86
N ALA A 151 -16.93 9.11 32.68
CA ALA A 151 -15.77 9.84 33.13
C ALA A 151 -14.69 8.90 33.68
N THR A 152 -13.50 9.03 33.11
CA THR A 152 -12.32 8.22 33.38
C THR A 152 -11.24 9.07 34.03
N LEU A 153 -10.56 8.51 35.03
CA LEU A 153 -9.35 9.07 35.64
C LEU A 153 -8.25 8.01 35.59
N GLY A 154 -6.99 8.43 35.47
CA GLY A 154 -5.82 7.54 35.47
C GLY A 154 -5.90 6.43 34.42
N THR A 155 -5.04 6.44 33.40
CA THR A 155 -5.00 5.32 32.45
C THR A 155 -3.63 4.69 32.43
N SER A 156 -3.59 3.41 32.08
CA SER A 156 -2.37 2.69 31.75
C SER A 156 -2.72 1.71 30.64
N VAL A 157 -2.00 1.81 29.53
CA VAL A 157 -2.17 0.93 28.38
C VAL A 157 -0.90 0.12 28.15
N LEU A 158 -1.08 -1.15 27.81
CA LEU A 158 0.03 -2.03 27.44
C LEU A 158 -0.37 -2.94 26.28
N ARG A 159 0.64 -3.33 25.50
CA ARG A 159 0.53 -4.39 24.50
C ARG A 159 0.50 -5.73 25.23
N LEU A 160 -0.57 -6.51 25.06
CA LEU A 160 -0.67 -7.82 25.70
C LEU A 160 -0.15 -8.92 24.77
N SER A 161 -0.63 -8.98 23.54
CA SER A 161 -0.22 -9.96 22.52
C SER A 161 -0.48 -9.40 21.12
N ASP A 162 -0.21 -10.17 20.07
CA ASP A 162 -0.51 -9.76 18.70
C ASP A 162 -2.01 -9.41 18.54
N ASN A 163 -2.26 -8.16 18.16
CA ASN A 163 -3.56 -7.52 17.97
C ASN A 163 -4.40 -7.33 19.25
N LEU A 164 -3.82 -7.48 20.44
CA LEU A 164 -4.54 -7.28 21.70
C LEU A 164 -3.78 -6.38 22.67
N ASN A 165 -4.48 -5.37 23.17
CA ASN A 165 -3.98 -4.38 24.12
C ASN A 165 -4.89 -4.36 25.36
N VAL A 166 -4.30 -4.03 26.51
CA VAL A 166 -5.02 -3.89 27.78
C VAL A 166 -5.04 -2.42 28.14
N VAL A 167 -6.24 -1.87 28.36
CA VAL A 167 -6.44 -0.52 28.89
C VAL A 167 -6.97 -0.66 30.31
N CYS A 168 -6.14 -0.32 31.29
CA CYS A 168 -6.53 -0.21 32.69
C CYS A 168 -6.83 1.26 33.01
N TYR A 169 -7.92 1.49 33.75
CA TYR A 169 -8.36 2.85 34.05
C TYR A 169 -9.20 2.92 35.32
N LEU A 170 -9.41 4.12 35.87
CA LEU A 170 -10.34 4.35 36.97
C LEU A 170 -11.67 4.89 36.43
N TYR A 171 -12.70 4.07 36.55
CA TYR A 171 -14.08 4.40 36.20
C TYR A 171 -14.73 5.25 37.30
N GLN A 172 -15.28 6.42 36.96
CA GLN A 172 -16.02 7.24 37.92
C GLN A 172 -17.44 6.69 38.15
N ASN A 173 -17.69 6.20 39.36
CA ASN A 173 -19.01 5.82 39.86
C ASN A 173 -19.42 6.70 41.05
N GLY A 174 -20.19 7.75 40.77
CA GLY A 174 -20.53 8.76 41.78
C GLY A 174 -19.28 9.49 42.29
N SER A 175 -19.00 9.37 43.59
CA SER A 175 -17.78 9.89 44.24
C SER A 175 -16.64 8.86 44.35
N THR A 176 -16.85 7.64 43.85
CA THR A 176 -15.86 6.57 43.87
C THR A 176 -15.26 6.33 42.50
N HIS A 177 -14.01 5.87 42.46
CA HIS A 177 -13.30 5.58 41.22
C HIS A 177 -12.86 4.12 41.21
N TRP A 178 -13.55 3.28 40.45
CA TRP A 178 -13.33 1.84 40.44
C TRP A 178 -12.24 1.44 39.44
N PRO A 179 -11.23 0.64 39.84
CA PRO A 179 -10.24 0.12 38.92
C PRO A 179 -10.89 -0.86 37.93
N CYS A 180 -10.79 -0.56 36.64
CA CYS A 180 -11.42 -1.27 35.54
C CYS A 180 -10.44 -1.59 34.42
N VAL A 181 -10.79 -2.57 33.60
CA VAL A 181 -10.00 -2.99 32.43
C VAL A 181 -10.89 -3.23 31.22
N HIS A 182 -10.39 -2.84 30.05
CA HIS A 182 -10.87 -3.29 28.74
C HIS A 182 -9.74 -3.95 27.95
N LEU A 183 -10.11 -4.93 27.11
CA LEU A 183 -9.29 -5.34 25.97
C LEU A 183 -9.67 -4.50 24.76
N VAL A 184 -8.66 -4.02 24.03
CA VAL A 184 -8.84 -3.33 22.76
C VAL A 184 -7.91 -3.90 21.70
N ASP A 185 -8.33 -3.90 20.44
CA ASP A 185 -7.46 -4.25 19.32
C ASP A 185 -6.56 -3.08 18.90
N ASP A 186 -5.76 -3.27 17.85
CA ASP A 186 -4.83 -2.26 17.32
C ASP A 186 -5.51 -1.07 16.64
N THR A 187 -6.81 -1.19 16.35
CA THR A 187 -7.65 -0.09 15.87
C THR A 187 -8.26 0.72 17.02
N GLY A 188 -8.06 0.28 18.27
CA GLY A 188 -8.65 0.86 19.46
C GLY A 188 -10.08 0.40 19.73
N LYS A 189 -10.59 -0.61 19.01
CA LYS A 189 -11.94 -1.13 19.25
C LYS A 189 -11.94 -2.07 20.45
N VAL A 190 -12.92 -1.95 21.34
CA VAL A 190 -13.12 -2.89 22.45
C VAL A 190 -13.41 -4.29 21.93
N VAL A 191 -12.68 -5.30 22.45
CA VAL A 191 -12.77 -6.70 22.01
C VAL A 191 -13.41 -7.56 23.10
N GLY A 192 -14.34 -8.42 22.68
CA GLY A 192 -14.97 -9.44 23.53
C GLY A 192 -16.06 -8.92 24.44
N GLN A 193 -15.71 -8.55 25.67
CA GLN A 193 -16.68 -8.11 26.66
C GLN A 193 -17.13 -6.68 26.36
N THR A 194 -18.41 -6.52 26.03
CA THR A 194 -19.03 -5.22 25.75
C THR A 194 -19.06 -4.31 26.99
N ASN A 195 -18.97 -4.88 28.19
CA ASN A 195 -18.90 -4.16 29.45
C ASN A 195 -17.48 -4.19 30.03
N ARG A 196 -17.11 -3.08 30.69
CA ARG A 196 -15.90 -2.96 31.51
C ARG A 196 -15.74 -4.12 32.48
N GLN A 197 -14.52 -4.60 32.65
CA GLN A 197 -14.19 -5.55 33.70
C GLN A 197 -13.78 -4.77 34.95
N VAL A 198 -14.66 -4.74 35.95
CA VAL A 198 -14.37 -4.13 37.24
C VAL A 198 -13.50 -5.08 38.04
N ILE A 199 -12.31 -4.62 38.45
CA ILE A 199 -11.41 -5.41 39.30
C ILE A 199 -11.97 -5.50 40.72
N GLU A 200 -12.38 -4.35 41.28
CA GLU A 200 -12.93 -4.25 42.64
C GLU A 200 -13.79 -2.98 42.79
N ASN A 201 -14.83 -3.00 43.61
CA ASN A 201 -15.72 -1.85 43.85
C ASN A 201 -15.18 -0.97 44.99
N VAL A 202 -14.03 -0.33 44.76
CA VAL A 202 -13.29 0.46 45.77
C VAL A 202 -12.99 1.87 45.28
N HIS A 203 -12.69 2.80 46.18
CA HIS A 203 -12.17 4.11 45.79
C HIS A 203 -10.66 4.01 45.54
N ALA A 204 -10.29 3.79 44.28
CA ALA A 204 -8.91 3.68 43.86
C ALA A 204 -8.34 4.99 43.30
N SER A 205 -7.03 5.14 43.42
CA SER A 205 -6.21 6.16 42.76
C SER A 205 -4.94 5.52 42.19
N ASN A 206 -4.24 6.25 41.31
CA ASN A 206 -2.95 5.85 40.73
C ASN A 206 -2.91 4.39 40.21
N ILE A 207 -3.62 4.14 39.10
CA ILE A 207 -3.66 2.82 38.46
C ILE A 207 -2.52 2.66 37.45
N MET A 208 -1.96 1.46 37.37
CA MET A 208 -0.97 1.07 36.36
C MET A 208 -0.94 -0.43 36.13
N ALA A 209 -0.45 -0.82 34.97
CA ALA A 209 -0.27 -2.20 34.61
C ALA A 209 1.09 -2.48 34.00
N ALA A 210 1.53 -3.73 34.10
CA ALA A 210 2.71 -4.24 33.42
C ALA A 210 2.43 -5.62 32.83
N ARG A 211 2.99 -5.86 31.64
CA ARG A 211 2.83 -7.11 30.89
C ARG A 211 3.73 -8.18 31.48
N LEU A 212 3.20 -9.37 31.73
CA LEU A 212 3.98 -10.54 32.18
C LEU A 212 4.22 -11.53 31.04
N SER A 213 3.20 -11.77 30.21
CA SER A 213 3.26 -12.67 29.06
C SER A 213 2.22 -12.24 28.00
N ASP A 214 2.03 -13.07 26.97
CA ASP A 214 1.01 -12.88 25.93
C ASP A 214 -0.43 -13.01 26.47
N THR A 215 -0.60 -13.50 27.70
CA THR A 215 -1.91 -13.74 28.31
C THR A 215 -2.03 -13.18 29.71
N GLN A 216 -0.93 -12.85 30.38
CA GLN A 216 -0.95 -12.37 31.76
C GLN A 216 -0.38 -10.96 31.89
N PHE A 217 -1.00 -10.20 32.78
CA PHE A 217 -0.57 -8.87 33.15
C PHE A 217 -0.87 -8.63 34.64
N VAL A 218 -0.15 -7.69 35.23
CA VAL A 218 -0.39 -7.22 36.59
C VAL A 218 -1.08 -5.86 36.53
N VAL A 219 -2.03 -5.60 37.41
CA VAL A 219 -2.64 -4.28 37.63
C VAL A 219 -2.48 -3.90 39.09
N GLY A 220 -1.86 -2.76 39.33
CA GLY A 220 -1.75 -2.16 40.67
C GLY A 220 -2.54 -0.87 40.76
N TYR A 221 -3.12 -0.61 41.93
CA TYR A 221 -3.77 0.63 42.28
C TYR A 221 -3.62 0.91 43.77
N ILE A 222 -3.90 2.15 44.16
CA ILE A 222 -3.88 2.59 45.55
C ILE A 222 -5.32 2.71 46.05
N GLU A 223 -5.62 2.07 47.17
CA GLU A 223 -6.86 2.30 47.92
C GLU A 223 -6.50 2.73 49.34
N ASN A 224 -7.02 3.86 49.82
CA ASN A 224 -6.76 4.35 51.19
C ASN A 224 -5.27 4.29 51.58
N TYR A 225 -4.41 4.81 50.70
CA TYR A 225 -2.94 4.81 50.87
C TYR A 225 -2.28 3.43 51.00
N THR A 226 -2.94 2.39 50.47
CA THR A 226 -2.49 0.99 50.49
C THR A 226 -2.39 0.47 49.06
N ILE A 227 -1.32 -0.27 48.77
CA ILE A 227 -1.12 -0.86 47.44
C ILE A 227 -1.91 -2.16 47.34
N LYS A 228 -2.83 -2.20 46.37
CA LYS A 228 -3.53 -3.41 45.95
C LYS A 228 -3.10 -3.82 44.56
N VAL A 229 -2.91 -5.12 44.37
CA VAL A 229 -2.48 -5.70 43.10
C VAL A 229 -3.34 -6.90 42.73
N ASN A 230 -3.67 -6.99 41.44
CA ASN A 230 -4.42 -8.09 40.85
C ASN A 230 -3.68 -8.60 39.62
N ILE A 231 -3.72 -9.91 39.41
CA ILE A 231 -3.22 -10.54 38.19
C ILE A 231 -4.39 -10.77 37.26
N GLY A 232 -4.32 -10.16 36.08
CA GLY A 232 -5.26 -10.38 34.99
C GLY A 232 -4.75 -11.47 34.06
N THR A 233 -5.63 -12.40 33.70
CA THR A 233 -5.37 -13.42 32.69
C THR A 233 -6.39 -13.28 31.56
N ALA A 234 -5.90 -12.99 30.35
CA ALA A 234 -6.70 -12.96 29.14
C ALA A 234 -6.76 -14.34 28.47
N ASN A 235 -7.96 -14.75 28.07
CA ASN A 235 -8.19 -15.93 27.27
C ASN A 235 -9.06 -15.55 26.07
N GLY A 236 -8.43 -15.45 24.90
CA GLY A 236 -9.04 -14.85 23.71
C GLY A 236 -9.47 -13.42 24.00
N SER A 237 -10.78 -13.19 23.96
CA SER A 237 -11.40 -11.88 24.15
C SER A 237 -11.99 -11.65 25.55
N SER A 238 -11.68 -12.52 26.51
CA SER A 238 -12.16 -12.42 27.90
C SER A 238 -11.01 -12.19 28.87
N ILE A 239 -11.27 -11.47 29.97
CA ILE A 239 -10.33 -11.30 31.08
C ILE A 239 -10.92 -11.96 32.33
N THR A 240 -10.03 -12.57 33.12
CA THR A 240 -10.32 -13.00 34.49
C THR A 240 -9.28 -12.41 35.44
N PHE A 241 -9.68 -12.15 36.69
CA PHE A 241 -8.79 -11.67 37.74
C PHE A 241 -8.67 -12.68 38.89
N GLY A 242 -7.47 -12.74 39.48
CA GLY A 242 -7.27 -13.32 40.80
C GLY A 242 -7.93 -12.52 41.92
N SER A 243 -7.79 -13.00 43.15
CA SER A 243 -8.13 -12.21 44.33
C SER A 243 -7.13 -11.05 44.51
N SER A 244 -7.65 -9.90 44.92
CA SER A 244 -6.87 -8.71 45.24
C SER A 244 -5.88 -9.00 46.37
N THR A 245 -4.60 -8.70 46.13
CA THR A 245 -3.52 -8.87 47.10
C THR A 245 -3.09 -7.51 47.62
N VAL A 246 -3.10 -7.35 48.95
CA VAL A 246 -2.54 -6.19 49.64
C VAL A 246 -1.04 -6.39 49.81
N LEU A 247 -0.22 -5.50 49.24
CA LEU A 247 1.25 -5.63 49.32
C LEU A 247 1.85 -4.83 50.47
N GLU A 248 1.37 -3.62 50.70
CA GLU A 248 1.88 -2.74 51.74
C GLU A 248 0.84 -1.68 52.11
N SER A 249 0.71 -1.36 53.39
CA SER A 249 -0.27 -0.41 53.93
C SER A 249 0.40 0.82 54.55
N GLY A 250 -0.14 2.01 54.27
CA GLY A 250 0.16 3.24 54.99
C GLY A 250 1.02 4.23 54.21
N GLY A 251 0.40 5.36 53.82
CA GLY A 251 1.11 6.54 53.30
C GLY A 251 1.59 6.45 51.85
N VAL A 252 1.11 5.50 51.05
CA VAL A 252 1.46 5.42 49.61
C VAL A 252 0.53 6.33 48.80
N THR A 253 1.08 7.18 47.94
CA THR A 253 0.29 8.04 47.02
C THR A 253 0.68 7.89 45.55
N CYS A 254 1.81 7.25 45.26
CA CYS A 254 2.29 6.99 43.91
C CYS A 254 3.01 5.64 43.86
N ILE A 255 2.66 4.82 42.87
CA ILE A 255 3.33 3.57 42.53
C ILE A 255 3.95 3.68 41.13
N SER A 256 4.80 2.71 40.76
CA SER A 256 5.30 2.46 39.40
C SER A 256 5.63 0.97 39.32
N ILE A 257 5.10 0.25 38.33
CA ILE A 257 5.25 -1.20 38.19
C ILE A 257 5.95 -1.51 36.88
N VAL A 258 7.03 -2.30 36.97
CA VAL A 258 7.76 -2.80 35.81
C VAL A 258 7.91 -4.30 35.93
N ALA A 259 7.55 -5.03 34.87
CA ALA A 259 7.89 -6.44 34.75
C ALA A 259 9.38 -6.59 34.49
N ILE A 260 10.08 -7.36 35.33
CA ILE A 260 11.53 -7.61 35.20
C ILE A 260 11.82 -9.03 34.70
N SER A 261 10.78 -9.86 34.57
CA SER A 261 10.74 -11.17 33.92
C SER A 261 9.28 -11.59 33.78
N THR A 262 9.01 -12.73 33.13
CA THR A 262 7.64 -13.23 32.91
C THR A 262 6.86 -13.57 34.19
N ASN A 263 7.56 -13.71 35.32
CA ASN A 263 6.98 -14.07 36.62
C ASN A 263 7.47 -13.18 37.77
N ARG A 264 8.11 -12.05 37.50
CA ARG A 264 8.54 -11.10 38.54
C ARG A 264 8.30 -9.66 38.12
N VAL A 265 7.90 -8.87 39.10
CA VAL A 265 7.71 -7.43 38.95
C VAL A 265 8.50 -6.68 40.01
N LEU A 266 8.99 -5.51 39.64
CA LEU A 266 9.54 -4.53 40.55
C LEU A 266 8.47 -3.45 40.75
N ILE A 267 8.16 -3.16 42.02
CA ILE A 267 7.24 -2.08 42.38
C ILE A 267 8.04 -1.00 43.11
N THR A 268 8.13 0.15 42.47
CA THR A 268 8.66 1.38 43.06
C THR A 268 7.50 2.21 43.56
N ARG A 269 7.62 2.79 44.75
CA ARG A 269 6.57 3.63 45.33
C ARG A 269 7.14 4.66 46.27
N ASN A 270 6.34 5.67 46.59
CA ASN A 270 6.57 6.44 47.79
C ASN A 270 5.90 5.75 49.00
N PHE A 271 6.42 5.99 50.20
CA PHE A 271 5.97 5.29 51.39
C PHE A 271 6.03 6.16 52.64
N GLY A 272 5.05 5.95 53.53
CA GLY A 272 4.96 6.62 54.82
C GLY A 272 4.62 8.11 54.74
N GLY A 273 4.49 8.77 55.90
CA GLY A 273 4.12 10.18 55.98
C GLY A 273 5.16 11.16 55.41
N SER A 274 6.39 10.70 55.15
CA SER A 274 7.43 11.49 54.48
C SER A 274 7.46 11.32 52.95
N ASN A 275 6.74 10.34 52.40
CA ASN A 275 6.83 9.90 50.99
C ASN A 275 8.26 9.47 50.59
N GLU A 276 8.96 8.69 51.42
CA GLU A 276 10.27 8.12 51.06
C GLU A 276 10.11 7.15 49.87
N ILE A 277 11.01 7.19 48.89
CA ILE A 277 10.94 6.26 47.75
C ILE A 277 11.54 4.90 48.09
N ARG A 278 10.80 3.83 47.78
CA ARG A 278 11.17 2.44 48.04
C ARG A 278 10.92 1.56 46.82
N ALA A 279 11.74 0.52 46.68
CA ALA A 279 11.58 -0.49 45.66
C ALA A 279 11.59 -1.89 46.26
N GLY A 280 10.73 -2.78 45.77
CA GLY A 280 10.63 -4.17 46.20
C GLY A 280 10.29 -5.10 45.04
N VAL A 281 10.77 -6.34 45.12
CA VAL A 281 10.57 -7.38 44.10
C VAL A 281 9.47 -8.33 44.55
N TYR A 282 8.60 -8.68 43.61
CA TYR A 282 7.47 -9.57 43.84
C TYR A 282 7.45 -10.68 42.79
N SER A 283 7.19 -11.91 43.21
CA SER A 283 6.93 -13.04 42.31
C SER A 283 5.46 -13.12 41.96
N VAL A 284 5.16 -13.52 40.73
CA VAL A 284 3.83 -13.85 40.26
C VAL A 284 3.77 -15.35 39.96
N THR A 285 2.83 -16.05 40.58
CA THR A 285 2.57 -17.49 40.34
C THR A 285 1.08 -17.69 40.14
N GLY A 286 0.69 -18.09 38.93
CA GLY A 286 -0.72 -18.16 38.53
C GLY A 286 -1.37 -16.77 38.65
N ASN A 287 -2.39 -16.66 39.51
CA ASN A 287 -3.10 -15.41 39.79
C ASN A 287 -2.70 -14.76 41.13
N LYS A 288 -1.60 -15.20 41.75
CA LYS A 288 -1.11 -14.71 43.03
C LYS A 288 0.17 -13.90 42.84
N ILE A 289 0.33 -12.85 43.65
CA ILE A 289 1.56 -12.07 43.76
C ILE A 289 2.07 -12.09 45.21
N GLU A 290 3.38 -12.24 45.39
CA GLU A 290 4.00 -12.32 46.72
C GLU A 290 5.30 -11.53 46.78
N ASN A 291 5.59 -10.90 47.92
CA ASN A 291 6.88 -10.26 48.14
C ASN A 291 7.98 -11.32 48.31
N ILE A 292 9.08 -11.20 47.57
CA ILE A 292 10.19 -12.17 47.59
C ILE A 292 11.54 -11.54 47.92
N GLY A 293 11.55 -10.26 48.29
CA GLY A 293 12.76 -9.51 48.56
C GLY A 293 12.47 -8.31 49.44
N ALA A 294 13.51 -7.83 50.12
CA ALA A 294 13.39 -6.67 51.00
C ALA A 294 12.93 -5.44 50.22
N SER A 295 12.08 -4.63 50.86
CA SER A 295 11.74 -3.31 50.37
C SER A 295 12.82 -2.31 50.77
N ILE A 296 13.60 -1.83 49.79
CA ILE A 296 14.78 -0.99 50.02
C ILE A 296 14.47 0.47 49.68
N ALA A 297 14.70 1.36 50.63
CA ALA A 297 14.63 2.81 50.43
C ALA A 297 15.84 3.35 49.67
N LEU A 298 15.62 4.40 48.86
CA LEU A 298 16.72 5.13 48.22
C LEU A 298 17.43 6.03 49.24
N PRO A 299 18.73 5.83 49.49
CA PRO A 299 19.44 6.61 50.50
C PRO A 299 19.43 8.12 50.18
N GLY A 300 19.15 8.94 51.20
CA GLY A 300 19.23 10.40 51.12
C GLY A 300 18.04 11.10 50.48
N ILE A 301 17.03 10.36 50.01
CA ILE A 301 15.79 10.93 49.44
C ILE A 301 14.65 10.74 50.42
N THR A 302 14.21 11.82 51.06
CA THR A 302 13.20 11.77 52.12
C THR A 302 11.78 12.01 51.63
N ARG A 303 11.60 12.57 50.42
CA ARG A 303 10.31 12.81 49.77
C ARG A 303 10.42 12.70 48.25
N ALA A 304 9.73 11.74 47.67
CA ALA A 304 9.61 11.56 46.22
C ALA A 304 8.14 11.56 45.78
N ASP A 305 7.82 12.41 44.82
CA ASP A 305 6.52 12.50 44.19
C ASP A 305 6.65 12.19 42.67
N ASN A 306 5.55 11.78 42.02
CA ASN A 306 5.48 11.53 40.56
C ASN A 306 6.58 10.57 40.06
N ILE A 307 6.53 9.32 40.52
CA ILE A 307 7.52 8.29 40.19
C ILE A 307 7.18 7.66 38.83
N SER A 308 8.15 7.63 37.92
CA SER A 308 8.10 6.85 36.68
C SER A 308 9.31 5.92 36.58
N THR A 309 9.10 4.72 36.03
CA THR A 309 10.14 3.71 35.90
C THR A 309 10.09 3.00 34.54
N THR A 310 11.26 2.58 34.07
CA THR A 310 11.38 1.81 32.82
C THR A 310 12.48 0.75 32.92
N LEU A 311 12.24 -0.42 32.33
CA LEU A 311 13.21 -1.51 32.28
C LEU A 311 14.29 -1.20 31.24
N LEU A 312 15.55 -1.29 31.65
CA LEU A 312 16.70 -1.22 30.75
C LEU A 312 17.20 -2.63 30.41
N SER A 313 18.07 -2.73 29.41
CA SER A 313 18.82 -3.96 29.15
C SER A 313 19.59 -4.40 30.41
N ASN A 314 19.75 -5.71 30.58
CA ASN A 314 20.51 -6.26 31.71
C ASN A 314 21.97 -5.78 31.68
N ASN A 315 22.60 -5.73 32.86
CA ASN A 315 24.04 -5.49 32.93
C ASN A 315 24.82 -6.74 32.46
N SER A 316 26.15 -6.62 32.36
CA SER A 316 27.03 -7.75 31.99
C SER A 316 26.96 -8.95 32.94
N GLY A 317 26.51 -8.73 34.18
CA GLY A 317 26.25 -9.79 35.16
C GLY A 317 24.87 -10.46 35.05
N GLY A 318 24.05 -10.05 34.07
CA GLY A 318 22.69 -10.58 33.88
C GLY A 318 21.65 -10.01 34.85
N ASN A 319 21.99 -8.99 35.64
CA ASN A 319 21.06 -8.35 36.57
C ASN A 319 20.11 -7.43 35.83
N ASN A 320 18.85 -7.42 36.25
CA ASN A 320 17.84 -6.51 35.73
C ASN A 320 18.17 -5.08 36.18
N ARG A 321 18.03 -4.12 35.28
CA ARG A 321 18.24 -2.68 35.56
C ARG A 321 16.97 -1.91 35.30
N VAL A 322 16.57 -1.05 36.22
CA VAL A 322 15.39 -0.19 36.08
C VAL A 322 15.81 1.25 36.30
N CYS A 323 15.54 2.12 35.34
CA CYS A 323 15.71 3.56 35.52
C CYS A 323 14.48 4.12 36.24
N VAL A 324 14.69 4.94 37.25
CA VAL A 324 13.66 5.60 38.04
C VAL A 324 13.83 7.10 37.90
N CYS A 325 12.76 7.81 37.57
CA CYS A 325 12.68 9.26 37.58
C CYS A 325 11.58 9.72 38.55
N PHE A 326 11.84 10.80 39.29
CA PHE A 326 10.92 11.33 40.30
C PHE A 326 11.16 12.82 40.56
N CYS A 327 10.18 13.46 41.20
CA CYS A 327 10.29 14.81 41.74
C CYS A 327 10.73 14.74 43.21
N ASP A 328 11.89 15.30 43.54
CA ASP A 328 12.36 15.37 44.93
C ASP A 328 11.67 16.53 45.67
N GLY A 329 10.57 16.22 46.36
CA GLY A 329 9.78 17.20 47.08
C GLY A 329 10.48 17.81 48.30
N ALA A 330 11.60 17.24 48.76
CA ALA A 330 12.42 17.81 49.82
C ALA A 330 13.45 18.82 49.27
N ASP A 331 13.80 18.71 47.99
CA ASP A 331 14.76 19.58 47.28
C ASP A 331 14.06 20.47 46.23
N GLY A 332 12.94 21.08 46.59
CA GLY A 332 12.21 22.03 45.73
C GLY A 332 11.54 21.40 44.50
N SER A 333 11.17 20.12 44.57
CA SER A 333 10.61 19.33 43.46
C SER A 333 11.54 19.25 42.25
N LYS A 334 12.85 19.24 42.46
CA LYS A 334 13.82 19.01 41.37
C LYS A 334 13.64 17.63 40.75
N GLY A 335 13.89 17.53 39.45
CA GLY A 335 13.84 16.27 38.73
C GLY A 335 15.10 15.44 38.99
N LYS A 336 14.93 14.25 39.58
CA LYS A 336 16.02 13.33 39.94
C LYS A 336 15.82 11.95 39.34
N ALA A 337 16.93 11.28 39.05
CA ALA A 337 16.95 9.92 38.53
C ALA A 337 17.97 9.04 39.27
N ALA A 338 17.69 7.74 39.32
CA ALA A 338 18.58 6.72 39.84
C ALA A 338 18.36 5.37 39.11
N ILE A 339 19.33 4.48 39.19
CA ILE A 339 19.22 3.12 38.65
C ILE A 339 18.98 2.14 39.80
N ILE A 340 17.96 1.30 39.67
CA ILE A 340 17.79 0.11 40.49
C ILE A 340 18.45 -1.07 39.78
N THR A 341 19.26 -1.84 40.50
CA THR A 341 19.70 -3.18 40.06
C THR A 341 19.02 -4.24 40.89
N VAL A 342 18.45 -5.24 40.22
CA VAL A 342 17.91 -6.46 40.83
C VAL A 342 18.75 -7.64 40.40
N ASP A 343 19.43 -8.28 41.35
CA ASP A 343 20.27 -9.43 41.07
C ASP A 343 19.48 -10.76 41.01
N SER A 344 20.20 -11.86 40.77
CA SER A 344 19.63 -13.20 40.72
C SER A 344 19.06 -13.70 42.05
N SER A 345 19.43 -13.10 43.18
CA SER A 345 18.88 -13.36 44.51
C SER A 345 17.65 -12.50 44.85
N ASN A 346 17.21 -11.66 43.91
CA ASN A 346 16.16 -10.65 44.08
C ASN A 346 16.57 -9.48 45.01
N ALA A 347 17.86 -9.31 45.29
CA ALA A 347 18.33 -8.18 46.09
C ALA A 347 18.25 -6.89 45.27
N VAL A 348 17.69 -5.86 45.89
CA VAL A 348 17.54 -4.52 45.32
C VAL A 348 18.70 -3.64 45.77
N THR A 349 19.39 -3.02 44.82
CA THR A 349 20.42 -2.01 45.09
C THR A 349 20.16 -0.74 44.29
N TRP A 350 20.47 0.41 44.88
CA TRP A 350 20.34 1.72 44.24
C TRP A 350 21.70 2.23 43.77
N GLY A 351 21.73 2.78 42.57
CA GLY A 351 22.82 3.61 42.07
C GLY A 351 22.80 5.02 42.65
N ASN A 352 23.76 5.84 42.22
CA ASN A 352 23.82 7.24 42.64
C ASN A 352 22.65 8.05 42.07
N VAL A 353 22.15 9.00 42.87
CA VAL A 353 21.11 9.93 42.43
C VAL A 353 21.73 11.04 41.58
N VAL A 354 21.11 11.33 40.43
CA VAL A 354 21.48 12.41 39.53
C VAL A 354 20.31 13.39 39.38
N THR A 355 20.59 14.69 39.53
CA THR A 355 19.62 15.76 39.25
C THR A 355 19.63 16.08 37.76
N PHE A 356 18.60 15.67 37.03
CA PHE A 356 18.47 15.97 35.59
C PHE A 356 17.80 17.33 35.33
N GLU A 357 17.09 17.89 36.32
CA GLU A 357 16.47 19.21 36.24
C GLU A 357 16.60 19.95 37.58
N GLY A 358 17.21 21.14 37.54
CA GLY A 358 17.43 21.97 38.72
C GLY A 358 16.24 22.88 39.10
N SER A 359 15.29 23.07 38.18
CA SER A 359 14.04 23.80 38.41
C SER A 359 12.95 22.87 38.96
N GLN A 360 11.85 23.46 39.42
CA GLN A 360 10.67 22.70 39.82
C GLN A 360 10.16 21.85 38.65
N THR A 361 10.22 20.54 38.83
CA THR A 361 9.62 19.52 37.96
C THR A 361 8.26 19.15 38.54
N LEU A 362 7.24 19.12 37.69
CA LEU A 362 5.88 18.77 38.09
C LEU A 362 5.61 17.27 37.91
N THR A 363 6.02 16.72 36.78
CA THR A 363 5.81 15.32 36.45
C THR A 363 6.89 14.88 35.46
N PRO A 364 7.63 13.80 35.75
CA PRO A 364 8.46 13.09 34.80
C PRO A 364 7.78 11.81 34.32
N ASP A 365 8.09 11.42 33.10
CA ASP A 365 7.88 10.08 32.59
C ASP A 365 9.16 9.61 31.89
N VAL A 366 9.50 8.33 32.00
CA VAL A 366 10.76 7.79 31.48
C VAL A 366 10.51 6.57 30.62
N CYS A 367 11.16 6.52 29.45
CA CYS A 367 11.17 5.35 28.60
C CYS A 367 12.59 4.87 28.32
N VAL A 368 12.72 3.58 28.05
CA VAL A 368 13.97 2.95 27.62
C VAL A 368 14.40 3.49 26.25
N SER A 369 15.71 3.57 26.03
CA SER A 369 16.36 3.98 24.78
C SER A 369 17.63 3.14 24.59
N GLY A 370 17.48 1.92 24.05
CA GLY A 370 18.58 0.96 23.99
C GLY A 370 19.05 0.53 25.38
N SER A 371 20.31 0.83 25.74
CA SER A 371 20.83 0.64 27.11
C SER A 371 20.63 1.85 28.03
N ASP A 372 20.17 2.97 27.48
CA ASP A 372 19.96 4.24 28.17
C ASP A 372 18.47 4.49 28.42
N ALA A 373 18.14 5.67 28.94
CA ALA A 373 16.76 6.13 29.09
C ALA A 373 16.58 7.55 28.56
N ILE A 374 15.37 7.90 28.15
CA ILE A 374 14.96 9.28 27.87
C ILE A 374 13.91 9.66 28.90
N VAL A 375 14.16 10.75 29.63
CA VAL A 375 13.17 11.35 30.53
C VAL A 375 12.45 12.47 29.79
N PHE A 376 11.12 12.38 29.77
CA PHE A 376 10.21 13.42 29.37
C PHE A 376 9.66 14.08 30.63
N PHE A 377 9.73 15.40 30.76
CA PHE A 377 9.34 16.05 32.01
C PHE A 377 8.79 17.45 31.80
N ARG A 378 7.95 17.87 32.75
CA ARG A 378 7.32 19.20 32.76
C ARG A 378 7.91 20.07 33.86
N THR A 379 8.24 21.31 33.54
CA THR A 379 8.72 22.32 34.52
C THR A 379 7.79 23.53 34.58
N THR A 380 7.73 24.19 35.74
CA THR A 380 7.12 25.52 35.91
C THR A 380 8.19 26.62 35.96
N TYR A 381 7.85 27.82 35.48
CA TYR A 381 8.59 29.03 35.81
C TYR A 381 7.99 29.71 37.05
N THR A 382 8.72 30.66 37.61
CA THR A 382 8.30 31.53 38.73
C THR A 382 7.03 32.35 38.44
N SER A 383 6.52 32.38 37.21
CA SER A 383 5.17 32.84 36.88
C SER A 383 4.25 31.65 36.59
N SER A 384 3.08 31.64 37.21
CA SER A 384 2.09 30.54 37.21
C SER A 384 1.44 30.25 35.86
N THR A 385 1.90 30.84 34.76
CA THR A 385 1.16 30.91 33.49
C THR A 385 1.76 30.08 32.36
N VAL A 386 3.01 29.60 32.44
CA VAL A 386 3.62 28.78 31.38
C VAL A 386 4.35 27.57 31.97
N ALA A 387 3.96 26.38 31.53
CA ALA A 387 4.70 25.16 31.82
C ALA A 387 5.34 24.61 30.54
N ASN A 388 6.65 24.36 30.61
CA ASN A 388 7.46 23.87 29.51
C ASN A 388 7.63 22.35 29.63
N GLN A 389 7.71 21.68 28.50
CA GLN A 389 7.88 20.25 28.38
C GLN A 389 9.20 19.97 27.69
N HIS A 390 9.99 19.12 28.32
CA HIS A 390 11.37 18.88 27.96
C HIS A 390 11.66 17.41 27.84
N VAL A 391 12.60 17.06 26.98
CA VAL A 391 13.21 15.74 26.96
C VAL A 391 14.70 15.85 27.29
N ARG A 392 15.24 14.82 27.94
CA ARG A 392 16.68 14.71 28.21
C ARG A 392 17.13 13.26 28.15
N LEU A 393 18.33 13.05 27.61
CA LEU A 393 18.95 11.73 27.59
C LEU A 393 19.61 11.47 28.93
N LEU A 394 19.30 10.32 29.52
CA LEU A 394 19.97 9.75 30.69
C LEU A 394 20.86 8.62 30.18
N LYS A 395 22.14 8.91 29.97
CA LYS A 395 23.09 7.90 29.50
C LYS A 395 23.50 7.01 30.67
N VAL A 396 23.34 5.70 30.53
CA VAL A 396 23.47 4.75 31.64
C VAL A 396 24.68 3.86 31.40
N SER A 397 25.65 3.95 32.31
CA SER A 397 26.78 3.03 32.38
C SER A 397 26.75 2.31 33.73
N ASN A 398 26.40 1.02 33.70
CA ASN A 398 26.08 0.24 34.90
C ASN A 398 24.99 0.93 35.75
N ASN A 399 25.38 1.45 36.92
CA ASN A 399 24.51 2.12 37.90
C ASN A 399 24.77 3.63 37.97
N VAL A 400 25.48 4.18 36.99
CA VAL A 400 25.84 5.60 36.90
C VAL A 400 25.09 6.22 35.73
N ILE A 401 24.44 7.35 36.00
CA ILE A 401 23.77 8.17 35.00
C ILE A 401 24.69 9.36 34.67
N SER A 402 24.87 9.64 33.38
CA SER A 402 25.47 10.88 32.90
C SER A 402 24.50 11.63 31.98
N LEU A 403 24.70 12.94 31.86
CA LEU A 403 23.83 13.85 31.11
C LEU A 403 24.62 14.44 29.94
N PRO A 404 24.85 13.68 28.86
CA PRO A 404 25.74 14.09 27.77
C PRO A 404 25.19 15.24 26.95
N ASN A 405 23.89 15.54 27.08
CA ASN A 405 23.22 16.63 26.39
C ASN A 405 22.56 17.62 27.35
N GLU A 406 22.28 18.79 26.79
CA GLU A 406 21.34 19.73 27.38
C GLU A 406 19.90 19.23 27.22
N LYS A 407 19.04 19.58 28.16
CA LYS A 407 17.60 19.33 28.02
C LYS A 407 17.07 20.06 26.77
N LYS A 408 16.21 19.41 26.01
CA LYS A 408 15.56 20.00 24.83
C LYS A 408 14.12 20.37 25.20
N THR A 409 13.77 21.64 25.04
CA THR A 409 12.36 22.07 25.16
C THR A 409 11.63 21.68 23.89
N ILE A 410 10.61 20.84 23.99
CA ILE A 410 9.82 20.37 22.83
C ILE A 410 8.43 21.02 22.76
N TRP A 411 7.96 21.59 23.88
CA TRP A 411 6.72 22.35 23.92
C TRP A 411 6.79 23.44 25.01
N ASN A 412 6.26 24.62 24.70
CA ASN A 412 6.30 25.80 25.57
C ASN A 412 4.99 26.62 25.57
N ARG A 413 3.89 26.03 25.10
CA ARG A 413 2.63 26.76 24.84
C ARG A 413 1.54 26.49 25.89
N GLY A 414 1.81 25.74 26.95
CA GLY A 414 0.78 25.31 27.91
C GLY A 414 0.56 26.25 29.10
N SER A 415 -0.72 26.51 29.44
CA SER A 415 -1.13 27.13 30.72
C SER A 415 -0.75 26.26 31.93
N GLY A 416 -0.46 26.90 33.06
CA GLY A 416 0.02 26.28 34.30
C GLY A 416 -0.96 25.34 35.02
N ASN A 417 -0.39 24.61 35.98
CA ASN A 417 -0.98 23.86 37.10
C ASN A 417 -1.89 22.64 36.87
N ALA A 418 -2.31 22.26 35.67
CA ALA A 418 -3.04 21.01 35.54
C ALA A 418 -2.11 19.80 35.78
N GLU A 419 -2.35 19.03 36.85
CA GLU A 419 -1.69 17.75 37.26
C GLU A 419 -1.95 16.60 36.27
N ASN A 420 -2.01 16.90 34.97
CA ASN A 420 -2.26 15.89 33.96
C ASN A 420 -0.94 15.14 33.68
N PRO A 421 -0.94 13.79 33.72
CA PRO A 421 0.25 13.02 33.42
C PRO A 421 0.63 13.22 31.95
N ILE A 422 1.92 13.44 31.74
CA ILE A 422 2.57 13.31 30.43
C ILE A 422 2.87 11.84 30.17
N SER A 423 3.08 11.45 28.92
CA SER A 423 3.54 10.10 28.60
C SER A 423 4.61 10.11 27.54
N ILE A 424 5.61 9.24 27.68
CA ILE A 424 6.60 8.93 26.65
C ILE A 424 6.63 7.43 26.37
N SER A 425 6.56 7.04 25.10
CA SER A 425 6.72 5.65 24.66
C SER A 425 7.76 5.55 23.56
N GLN A 426 8.61 4.54 23.63
CA GLN A 426 9.44 4.14 22.50
C GLN A 426 8.55 3.51 21.42
N VAL A 427 8.80 3.83 20.15
CA VAL A 427 8.12 3.30 18.95
C VAL A 427 9.20 3.09 17.90
N GLY A 428 9.62 1.83 17.71
CA GLY A 428 10.80 1.50 16.91
C GLY A 428 12.05 2.21 17.44
N GLU A 429 12.72 2.98 16.59
CA GLU A 429 13.91 3.78 16.95
C GLU A 429 13.58 5.20 17.45
N LYS A 430 12.28 5.55 17.52
CA LYS A 430 11.79 6.88 17.88
C LYS A 430 11.10 6.87 19.24
N TYR A 431 10.78 8.06 19.74
CA TYR A 431 10.10 8.25 21.02
C TYR A 431 8.95 9.22 20.84
N VAL A 432 7.74 8.86 21.28
CA VAL A 432 6.56 9.72 21.16
C VAL A 432 6.23 10.32 22.51
N CYS A 433 6.24 11.64 22.58
CA CYS A 433 5.86 12.42 23.76
C CYS A 433 4.42 12.92 23.61
N LEU A 434 3.55 12.55 24.56
CA LEU A 434 2.16 12.99 24.64
C LEU A 434 2.00 14.10 25.67
N ILE A 435 1.45 15.22 25.23
CA ILE A 435 1.37 16.43 26.04
C ILE A 435 -0.10 16.71 26.39
N PRO A 436 -0.45 16.79 27.68
CA PRO A 436 -1.75 17.29 28.10
C PRO A 436 -1.65 18.83 28.17
N PRO A 437 -2.33 19.58 27.30
CA PRO A 437 -2.25 21.03 27.34
C PRO A 437 -2.90 21.56 28.62
N GLY A 438 -2.45 22.72 29.06
CA GLY A 438 -3.09 23.44 30.15
C GLY A 438 -4.35 24.22 29.76
N ASN A 439 -4.71 24.28 28.47
CA ASN A 439 -5.89 25.00 28.01
C ASN A 439 -6.48 24.38 26.73
N SER A 440 -7.73 24.76 26.42
CA SER A 440 -8.48 24.28 25.27
C SER A 440 -7.97 24.82 23.93
N THR A 441 -7.24 25.94 23.92
CA THR A 441 -6.67 26.54 22.70
C THR A 441 -5.64 25.63 22.04
N TYR A 442 -4.77 25.03 22.86
CA TYR A 442 -3.61 24.30 22.35
C TYR A 442 -3.85 22.82 22.09
N ARG A 443 -4.98 22.27 22.58
CA ARG A 443 -5.38 20.84 22.45
C ARG A 443 -4.21 19.90 22.79
N SER A 444 -4.36 18.59 22.59
CA SER A 444 -3.33 17.64 23.02
C SER A 444 -2.45 17.22 21.86
N PRO A 445 -1.19 17.67 21.82
CA PRO A 445 -0.28 17.24 20.79
C PRO A 445 0.49 15.98 21.19
N ALA A 446 0.88 15.25 20.15
CA ALA A 446 1.94 14.27 20.16
C ALA A 446 3.14 14.83 19.39
N ILE A 447 4.34 14.59 19.88
CA ILE A 447 5.60 14.99 19.24
C ILE A 447 6.52 13.79 19.19
N VAL A 448 7.02 13.47 18.01
CA VAL A 448 8.08 12.45 17.84
C VAL A 448 9.42 13.08 18.20
N VAL A 449 10.27 12.33 18.88
CA VAL A 449 11.64 12.69 19.19
C VAL A 449 12.55 11.65 18.58
N SER A 450 13.47 12.12 17.75
CA SER A 450 14.54 11.33 17.17
C SER A 450 15.78 11.40 18.06
N ARG A 451 16.51 10.28 18.18
CA ARG A 451 17.82 10.23 18.83
C ARG A 451 18.90 9.96 17.78
N ASN A 452 19.93 10.80 17.76
CA ASN A 452 21.16 10.55 17.01
C ASN A 452 22.35 10.66 17.95
N ALA A 453 22.97 9.52 18.27
CA ALA A 453 23.96 9.38 19.33
C ALA A 453 23.45 9.99 20.66
N ASP A 454 24.06 11.09 21.11
CA ASP A 454 23.69 11.77 22.36
C ASP A 454 22.75 12.96 22.14
N THR A 455 22.39 13.27 20.89
CA THR A 455 21.50 14.38 20.54
C THR A 455 20.04 13.91 20.41
N LEU A 456 19.11 14.73 20.90
CA LEU A 456 17.67 14.55 20.76
C LEU A 456 17.10 15.67 19.89
N GLU A 457 16.32 15.31 18.87
CA GLU A 457 15.73 16.24 17.93
C GLU A 457 14.20 16.03 17.85
N PRO A 458 13.38 17.04 18.23
CA PRO A 458 11.93 16.94 18.10
C PRO A 458 11.51 17.07 16.62
N GLY A 459 10.51 16.28 16.26
CA GLY A 459 9.84 16.32 14.98
C GLY A 459 8.63 17.25 14.96
N GLU A 460 7.74 17.01 14.01
CA GLU A 460 6.53 17.78 13.83
C GLU A 460 5.51 17.51 14.94
N THR A 461 4.72 18.53 15.26
CA THR A 461 3.63 18.43 16.23
C THR A 461 2.35 17.96 15.55
N PHE A 462 1.73 16.90 16.08
CA PHE A 462 0.42 16.45 15.63
C PHE A 462 -0.63 16.58 16.73
N GLN A 463 -1.74 17.25 16.43
CA GLN A 463 -2.85 17.43 17.37
C GLN A 463 -3.77 16.21 17.35
N PHE A 464 -3.45 15.19 18.14
CA PHE A 464 -4.18 13.92 18.12
C PHE A 464 -5.54 13.97 18.83
N SER A 465 -5.74 14.92 19.74
CA SER A 465 -7.04 15.07 20.40
C SER A 465 -7.69 16.38 20.00
N LYS A 466 -8.99 16.34 19.72
CA LYS A 466 -9.78 17.56 19.51
C LYS A 466 -9.99 18.36 20.79
N SER A 467 -9.59 17.86 21.96
CA SER A 467 -9.71 18.59 23.23
C SER A 467 -8.47 18.34 24.12
N ILE A 468 -8.62 18.63 25.41
CA ILE A 468 -7.65 18.25 26.44
C ILE A 468 -7.82 16.76 26.73
N ALA A 469 -6.79 15.99 26.39
CA ALA A 469 -6.63 14.59 26.76
C ALA A 469 -5.97 14.54 28.13
N LYS A 470 -6.72 14.07 29.13
CA LYS A 470 -6.24 13.88 30.51
C LYS A 470 -5.84 12.43 30.70
N ALA A 471 -5.09 12.15 31.78
CA ALA A 471 -4.72 10.79 32.16
C ALA A 471 -4.08 10.01 30.99
N LEU A 472 -3.07 10.58 30.34
CA LEU A 472 -2.42 10.01 29.16
C LEU A 472 -1.65 8.75 29.51
N SER A 473 -1.80 7.72 28.68
CA SER A 473 -0.85 6.60 28.60
C SER A 473 -0.74 6.12 27.16
N ALA A 474 0.41 5.57 26.81
CA ALA A 474 0.62 4.99 25.50
C ALA A 474 1.56 3.78 25.53
N CYS A 475 1.42 2.92 24.54
CA CYS A 475 2.38 1.86 24.28
C CYS A 475 2.51 1.62 22.77
N ALA A 476 3.71 1.23 22.33
CA ALA A 476 3.89 0.73 20.97
C ALA A 476 3.07 -0.56 20.75
N ILE A 477 2.45 -0.64 19.57
CA ILE A 477 1.74 -1.83 19.08
C ILE A 477 2.43 -2.45 17.86
N SER A 478 3.31 -1.68 17.20
CA SER A 478 4.28 -2.13 16.19
C SER A 478 5.49 -1.18 16.17
N ASP A 479 6.43 -1.39 15.25
CA ASP A 479 7.62 -0.54 15.10
C ASP A 479 7.30 0.93 14.77
N ASN A 480 6.14 1.17 14.16
CA ASN A 480 5.74 2.51 13.71
C ASN A 480 4.42 2.98 14.32
N ASN A 481 3.67 2.11 15.01
CA ASN A 481 2.36 2.46 15.56
C ASN A 481 2.36 2.38 17.08
N LEU A 482 1.58 3.28 17.68
CA LEU A 482 1.26 3.25 19.10
C LEU A 482 -0.24 3.43 19.31
N ILE A 483 -0.72 2.86 20.41
CA ILE A 483 -2.05 3.14 20.93
C ILE A 483 -1.93 4.11 22.10
N VAL A 484 -2.86 5.06 22.15
CA VAL A 484 -2.93 6.11 23.17
C VAL A 484 -4.27 5.99 23.88
N ALA A 485 -4.27 5.86 25.20
CA ALA A 485 -5.45 5.88 26.05
C ALA A 485 -5.50 7.18 26.87
N TYR A 486 -6.68 7.79 26.96
CA TYR A 486 -6.87 9.05 27.66
C TYR A 486 -8.33 9.27 28.07
N ALA A 487 -8.54 10.23 28.96
CA ALA A 487 -9.85 10.78 29.28
C ALA A 487 -10.09 12.06 28.46
N ASP A 488 -11.10 12.05 27.59
CA ASP A 488 -11.41 13.16 26.68
C ASP A 488 -12.22 14.25 27.39
N ALA A 489 -11.56 15.33 27.81
CA ALA A 489 -12.24 16.43 28.50
C ALA A 489 -13.28 17.17 27.63
N GLY A 490 -13.17 17.08 26.30
CA GLY A 490 -14.16 17.64 25.37
C GLY A 490 -15.43 16.81 25.26
N ASN A 491 -15.37 15.55 25.71
CA ASN A 491 -16.46 14.59 25.69
C ASN A 491 -16.69 14.02 27.09
N LEU A 492 -16.96 14.89 28.07
CA LEU A 492 -17.32 14.53 29.44
C LEU A 492 -16.28 13.66 30.19
N ASN A 493 -15.01 13.72 29.78
CA ASN A 493 -13.91 12.87 30.28
C ASN A 493 -14.11 11.38 29.99
N TYR A 494 -14.87 11.03 28.95
CA TYR A 494 -15.02 9.64 28.53
C TYR A 494 -13.68 8.99 28.22
N GLY A 495 -13.58 7.70 28.51
CA GLY A 495 -12.43 6.89 28.19
C GLY A 495 -12.33 6.72 26.68
N THR A 496 -11.26 7.26 26.10
CA THR A 496 -11.01 7.27 24.66
C THR A 496 -9.65 6.65 24.36
N VAL A 497 -9.59 5.88 23.28
CA VAL A 497 -8.36 5.41 22.67
C VAL A 497 -8.21 5.92 21.25
N THR A 498 -6.98 6.10 20.82
CA THR A 498 -6.67 6.37 19.42
C THR A 498 -5.35 5.71 19.04
N THR A 499 -5.18 5.43 17.75
CA THR A 499 -3.94 4.89 17.21
C THR A 499 -3.21 6.00 16.45
N LEU A 500 -1.90 6.07 16.63
CA LEU A 500 -1.01 6.98 15.93
C LEU A 500 0.06 6.21 15.16
N THR A 501 0.54 6.79 14.08
CA THR A 501 1.60 6.27 13.21
C THR A 501 2.75 7.28 13.15
N VAL A 502 3.97 6.77 13.28
CA VAL A 502 5.23 7.50 13.20
C VAL A 502 5.91 7.18 11.87
N TYR A 503 6.41 8.21 11.18
CA TYR A 503 7.26 8.07 10.00
C TYR A 503 8.29 9.19 9.96
N GLY A 504 9.58 8.83 9.97
CA GLY A 504 10.66 9.83 10.04
C GLY A 504 10.51 10.73 11.26
N ASN A 505 10.28 12.02 11.03
CA ASN A 505 10.05 13.04 12.06
C ASN A 505 8.57 13.45 12.18
N GLN A 506 7.65 12.74 11.51
CA GLN A 506 6.22 13.02 11.53
C GLN A 506 5.46 12.02 12.38
N ILE A 507 4.30 12.45 12.85
CA ILE A 507 3.30 11.61 13.53
C ILE A 507 1.90 12.04 13.07
N ALA A 508 0.99 11.08 12.93
CA ALA A 508 -0.40 11.33 12.58
C ALA A 508 -1.29 10.16 13.05
N GLY A 509 -2.59 10.21 12.76
CA GLY A 509 -3.49 9.07 12.98
C GLY A 509 -3.28 7.90 12.02
N GLY A 510 -2.75 8.23 10.86
CA GLY A 510 -2.27 7.32 9.84
C GLY A 510 -1.44 8.12 8.87
N LEU A 511 -0.61 7.44 8.09
CA LEU A 511 0.21 8.07 7.07
C LEU A 511 -0.02 7.30 5.78
N VAL A 512 -0.40 8.02 4.73
CA VAL A 512 -0.47 7.48 3.37
C VAL A 512 0.70 8.03 2.57
N ASP A 513 1.12 7.30 1.55
CA ASP A 513 2.16 7.77 0.65
C ASP A 513 1.69 9.09 0.01
N GLY A 514 2.44 10.15 0.27
CA GLY A 514 2.22 11.49 -0.25
C GLY A 514 3.10 11.81 -1.44
N SER A 515 3.95 10.86 -1.85
CA SER A 515 4.90 11.07 -2.94
C SER A 515 4.19 11.12 -4.28
N GLN A 516 4.59 12.05 -5.13
CA GLN A 516 3.86 12.46 -6.32
C GLN A 516 4.72 12.50 -7.58
N ASP A 517 6.05 12.57 -7.46
CA ASP A 517 6.89 12.86 -8.61
C ASP A 517 7.23 11.62 -9.48
N ALA A 518 7.69 10.54 -8.87
CA ALA A 518 8.31 9.42 -9.58
C ALA A 518 8.14 8.06 -8.89
N ILE A 519 8.54 6.99 -9.57
CA ILE A 519 8.70 5.64 -8.99
C ILE A 519 10.20 5.29 -8.97
N ALA A 520 10.70 4.79 -7.84
CA ALA A 520 12.06 4.31 -7.71
C ALA A 520 12.26 3.01 -8.50
N LEU A 521 13.28 2.95 -9.35
CA LEU A 521 13.62 1.73 -10.09
C LEU A 521 14.60 0.84 -9.32
N GLN A 522 15.27 1.39 -8.32
CA GLN A 522 16.27 0.74 -7.49
C GLN A 522 16.07 1.13 -6.03
N GLY A 523 16.44 0.23 -5.12
CA GLY A 523 16.48 0.52 -3.69
C GLY A 523 17.86 1.03 -3.25
N GLY A 524 17.90 1.70 -2.10
CA GLY A 524 19.13 2.19 -1.49
C GLY A 524 18.88 2.84 -0.13
N THR A 525 19.97 3.26 0.50
CA THR A 525 19.97 4.04 1.74
C THR A 525 20.43 5.47 1.48
N ALA A 526 20.27 6.36 2.46
CA ALA A 526 20.75 7.74 2.44
C ALA A 526 22.09 7.93 1.72
N GLU A 527 22.18 9.01 0.94
CA GLU A 527 23.32 9.44 0.12
C GLU A 527 23.63 8.56 -1.11
N GLN A 528 23.12 7.32 -1.18
CA GLN A 528 23.26 6.50 -2.38
C GLN A 528 22.39 7.07 -3.50
N SER A 529 22.93 7.13 -4.71
CA SER A 529 22.17 7.57 -5.89
C SER A 529 21.37 6.43 -6.48
N ILE A 530 20.08 6.65 -6.69
CA ILE A 530 19.17 5.67 -7.31
C ILE A 530 18.51 6.27 -8.56
N GLU A 531 18.19 5.40 -9.52
CA GLU A 531 17.39 5.78 -10.70
C GLU A 531 15.90 5.80 -10.34
N VAL A 532 15.21 6.86 -10.76
CA VAL A 532 13.74 7.02 -10.65
C VAL A 532 13.15 7.27 -12.03
N ILE A 533 11.89 6.87 -12.22
CA ILE A 533 11.13 7.12 -13.45
C ILE A 533 9.93 8.02 -13.17
N TYR A 534 9.80 9.08 -13.96
CA TYR A 534 8.70 10.03 -13.90
C TYR A 534 7.55 9.63 -14.84
N SER A 535 7.88 9.09 -16.02
CA SER A 535 6.90 8.59 -17.00
C SER A 535 7.56 7.72 -18.07
N GLY A 536 6.75 7.01 -18.85
CA GLY A 536 7.19 6.15 -19.96
C GLY A 536 7.38 4.69 -19.56
N THR A 537 7.94 3.90 -20.47
CA THR A 537 8.09 2.44 -20.30
C THR A 537 9.55 2.08 -20.01
N VAL A 538 9.80 1.24 -19.02
CA VAL A 538 11.16 0.82 -18.63
C VAL A 538 11.21 -0.65 -18.24
N ALA A 539 12.34 -1.30 -18.49
CA ALA A 539 12.63 -2.61 -17.93
C ALA A 539 12.83 -2.50 -16.42
N ALA A 540 12.13 -3.33 -15.67
CA ALA A 540 12.19 -3.40 -14.22
C ALA A 540 11.97 -4.87 -13.81
N ASP A 541 13.06 -5.61 -13.60
CA ASP A 541 13.02 -7.07 -13.39
C ASP A 541 12.19 -7.52 -12.18
N TRP A 542 11.94 -6.60 -11.25
CA TRP A 542 11.11 -6.82 -10.06
C TRP A 542 9.60 -6.67 -10.33
N VAL A 543 9.19 -6.24 -11.53
CA VAL A 543 7.78 -6.03 -11.90
C VAL A 543 7.17 -7.28 -12.51
N THR A 544 5.96 -7.63 -12.06
CA THR A 544 5.14 -8.68 -12.68
C THR A 544 4.00 -8.08 -13.51
N ASP A 545 3.52 -8.82 -14.52
CA ASP A 545 2.33 -8.44 -15.28
C ASP A 545 1.12 -8.17 -14.35
N GLY A 546 0.43 -7.06 -14.56
CA GLY A 546 -0.71 -6.61 -13.77
C GLY A 546 -0.37 -5.93 -12.43
N GLN A 547 0.91 -5.84 -12.03
CA GLN A 547 1.30 -5.11 -10.82
C GLN A 547 0.95 -3.63 -10.94
N VAL A 548 0.35 -3.04 -9.89
CA VAL A 548 -0.01 -1.61 -9.85
C VAL A 548 0.74 -0.91 -8.73
N ILE A 549 1.33 0.23 -9.05
CA ILE A 549 1.96 1.17 -8.12
C ILE A 549 1.20 2.48 -8.27
N SER A 550 0.53 2.97 -7.24
CA SER A 550 -0.31 4.16 -7.34
C SER A 550 -0.11 5.06 -6.15
N SER A 551 0.13 6.34 -6.42
CA SER A 551 0.25 7.43 -5.45
C SER A 551 -0.40 8.69 -6.02
N PRO A 552 -0.73 9.75 -5.24
CA PRO A 552 -1.54 10.89 -5.71
C PRO A 552 -1.07 11.60 -6.99
N GLY A 553 0.22 11.48 -7.36
CA GLY A 553 0.77 12.11 -8.56
C GLY A 553 1.39 11.15 -9.59
N VAL A 554 1.57 9.87 -9.23
CA VAL A 554 2.27 8.90 -10.08
C VAL A 554 1.52 7.57 -10.11
N TYR A 555 1.41 7.02 -11.31
CA TYR A 555 0.81 5.71 -11.54
C TYR A 555 1.78 4.84 -12.35
N GLY A 556 2.01 3.63 -11.89
CA GLY A 556 2.83 2.61 -12.52
C GLY A 556 2.01 1.33 -12.72
N ALA A 557 2.13 0.71 -13.90
CA ALA A 557 1.54 -0.59 -14.20
C ALA A 557 2.58 -1.53 -14.83
N GLY A 558 2.68 -2.74 -14.31
CA GLY A 558 3.35 -3.86 -14.96
C GLY A 558 2.54 -4.28 -16.17
N VAL A 559 3.03 -3.93 -17.37
CA VAL A 559 2.36 -4.25 -18.64
C VAL A 559 2.82 -5.57 -19.25
N LEU A 560 3.91 -6.12 -18.70
CA LEU A 560 4.49 -7.43 -18.95
C LEU A 560 5.46 -7.72 -17.79
N ASP A 561 5.75 -8.99 -17.54
CA ASP A 561 6.83 -9.38 -16.63
C ASP A 561 8.15 -8.68 -17.02
N GLY A 562 8.77 -8.02 -16.04
CA GLY A 562 9.99 -7.24 -16.24
C GLY A 562 9.79 -5.87 -16.89
N VAL A 563 8.55 -5.40 -17.10
CA VAL A 563 8.27 -4.13 -17.80
C VAL A 563 7.28 -3.25 -17.03
N LEU A 564 7.76 -2.10 -16.60
CA LEU A 564 6.96 -1.06 -15.93
C LEU A 564 6.59 0.06 -16.90
N GLN A 565 5.32 0.42 -16.96
CA GLN A 565 4.84 1.64 -17.59
C GLN A 565 4.45 2.65 -16.51
N VAL A 566 4.98 3.87 -16.58
CA VAL A 566 4.72 4.94 -15.62
C VAL A 566 4.10 6.14 -16.30
N TRP A 567 3.22 6.83 -15.59
CA TRP A 567 2.58 8.07 -16.01
C TRP A 567 2.66 9.10 -14.88
N SER A 568 3.12 10.31 -15.22
CA SER A 568 3.03 11.48 -14.35
C SER A 568 1.61 12.05 -14.47
N LYS A 569 0.86 12.08 -13.38
CA LYS A 569 -0.52 12.60 -13.26
C LYS A 569 -1.57 11.86 -14.11
N ASP A 570 -2.48 11.16 -13.42
CA ASP A 570 -3.70 10.53 -13.94
C ASP A 570 -3.49 9.68 -15.20
N ARG A 571 -3.57 8.35 -15.05
CA ARG A 571 -3.76 7.42 -16.18
C ARG A 571 -4.82 8.04 -17.11
N PRO A 572 -4.58 8.18 -18.43
CA PRO A 572 -5.61 8.67 -19.34
C PRO A 572 -6.89 7.86 -19.07
N ASP A 573 -7.94 8.56 -18.63
CA ASP A 573 -9.14 8.02 -18.01
C ASP A 573 -9.61 6.75 -18.73
N ASN A 574 -10.05 5.74 -17.96
CA ASN A 574 -10.50 4.46 -18.48
C ASN A 574 -11.49 4.65 -19.64
N VAL A 575 -11.00 4.39 -20.86
CA VAL A 575 -11.81 4.40 -22.06
C VAL A 575 -12.67 3.14 -22.04
N VAL A 576 -13.98 3.32 -21.95
CA VAL A 576 -14.96 2.23 -22.04
C VAL A 576 -15.54 2.24 -23.45
N THR A 577 -15.46 1.10 -24.12
CA THR A 577 -16.12 0.89 -25.42
C THR A 577 -17.29 -0.06 -25.25
N GLY A 578 -18.33 0.14 -26.03
CA GLY A 578 -19.43 -0.81 -26.08
C GLY A 578 -20.32 -0.60 -27.28
N THR A 579 -21.45 -1.31 -27.26
CA THR A 579 -22.45 -1.21 -28.31
C THR A 579 -23.84 -1.17 -27.69
N TYR A 580 -24.78 -0.53 -28.38
CA TYR A 580 -26.19 -0.62 -28.06
C TYR A 580 -27.02 -0.76 -29.34
N ILE A 581 -28.27 -1.17 -29.19
CA ILE A 581 -29.27 -1.23 -30.26
C ILE A 581 -30.27 -0.12 -30.01
N GLY A 582 -30.45 0.76 -31.00
CA GLY A 582 -31.44 1.83 -30.94
C GLY A 582 -32.86 1.26 -30.88
N ASP A 583 -33.69 1.85 -30.05
CA ASP A 583 -35.07 1.39 -29.80
C ASP A 583 -36.14 2.20 -30.58
N GLY A 584 -35.74 3.28 -31.26
CA GLY A 584 -36.66 4.14 -32.02
C GLY A 584 -37.54 5.05 -31.17
N ALA A 585 -37.35 5.09 -29.85
CA ALA A 585 -37.97 6.08 -29.00
C ALA A 585 -37.33 7.46 -29.23
N PRO A 586 -38.01 8.58 -28.93
CA PRO A 586 -37.42 9.93 -29.07
C PRO A 586 -36.05 10.08 -28.39
N SER A 587 -35.82 9.32 -27.30
CA SER A 587 -34.53 9.18 -26.64
C SER A 587 -34.40 7.82 -25.95
N GLN A 588 -33.17 7.31 -25.86
CA GLN A 588 -32.81 6.12 -25.09
C GLN A 588 -31.62 6.45 -24.18
N THR A 589 -31.63 5.98 -22.93
CA THR A 589 -30.51 6.13 -21.99
C THR A 589 -29.70 4.84 -21.92
N ILE A 590 -28.41 4.95 -22.14
CA ILE A 590 -27.44 3.87 -22.02
C ILE A 590 -26.75 3.99 -20.67
N GLN A 591 -27.06 3.05 -19.77
CA GLN A 591 -26.54 3.02 -18.41
C GLN A 591 -25.15 2.36 -18.38
N LEU A 592 -24.17 3.07 -17.83
CA LEU A 592 -22.79 2.60 -17.65
C LEU A 592 -22.45 2.34 -16.18
N GLY A 593 -23.28 2.83 -15.25
CA GLY A 593 -23.00 2.79 -13.80
C GLY A 593 -22.00 3.86 -13.34
N PHE A 594 -21.65 4.81 -14.22
CA PHE A 594 -20.86 6.00 -13.93
C PHE A 594 -21.23 7.12 -14.92
N THR A 595 -21.02 8.38 -14.54
CA THR A 595 -21.23 9.55 -15.43
C THR A 595 -19.97 9.77 -16.27
N PRO A 596 -20.00 9.59 -17.59
CA PRO A 596 -18.83 9.76 -18.45
C PRO A 596 -18.48 11.25 -18.65
N LYS A 597 -17.19 11.60 -18.67
CA LYS A 597 -16.71 12.96 -18.97
C LYS A 597 -16.90 13.35 -20.44
N ALA A 598 -16.85 12.35 -21.31
CA ALA A 598 -17.04 12.50 -22.75
C ALA A 598 -17.57 11.19 -23.36
N VAL A 599 -18.36 11.29 -24.42
CA VAL A 599 -18.98 10.16 -25.14
C VAL A 599 -18.97 10.43 -26.63
N LEU A 600 -18.31 9.55 -27.39
CA LEU A 600 -18.43 9.48 -28.83
C LEU A 600 -19.31 8.28 -29.20
N VAL A 601 -20.33 8.51 -30.02
CA VAL A 601 -21.19 7.46 -30.58
C VAL A 601 -21.03 7.43 -32.09
N CYS A 602 -20.87 6.25 -32.68
CA CYS A 602 -20.74 6.06 -34.12
C CYS A 602 -21.55 4.87 -34.67
N GLN A 603 -22.02 4.96 -35.91
CA GLN A 603 -22.63 3.88 -36.67
C GLN A 603 -21.58 3.31 -37.63
N ASN A 604 -21.15 2.05 -37.40
CA ASN A 604 -20.18 1.35 -38.25
C ASN A 604 -18.84 2.09 -38.51
N GLY A 605 -18.44 3.02 -37.64
CA GLY A 605 -17.17 3.77 -37.75
C GLY A 605 -17.14 4.84 -38.85
N ILE A 606 -18.29 5.28 -39.38
CA ILE A 606 -18.38 6.23 -40.49
C ILE A 606 -18.74 7.64 -39.96
N LEU A 607 -17.75 8.53 -39.88
CA LEU A 607 -17.93 9.89 -39.34
C LEU A 607 -18.50 10.92 -40.36
N SER A 608 -18.55 10.59 -41.65
CA SER A 608 -19.15 11.43 -42.70
C SER A 608 -19.36 10.68 -44.02
N ARG A 609 -20.47 10.94 -44.72
CA ARG A 609 -20.64 10.66 -46.16
C ARG A 609 -20.94 11.98 -46.88
N GLY A 610 -20.18 12.27 -47.93
CA GLY A 610 -20.16 13.57 -48.60
C GLY A 610 -21.51 14.13 -49.07
N TYR A 611 -21.52 15.46 -49.11
CA TYR A 611 -22.40 16.47 -49.73
C TYR A 611 -23.92 16.41 -49.65
N GLN A 612 -24.63 15.30 -49.37
CA GLN A 612 -26.11 15.37 -49.31
C GLN A 612 -26.86 14.56 -48.24
N ASN A 613 -26.21 13.80 -47.36
CA ASN A 613 -26.90 13.17 -46.22
C ASN A 613 -25.96 13.06 -45.02
N HIS A 614 -25.88 14.11 -44.20
CA HIS A 614 -25.06 14.08 -42.99
C HIS A 614 -25.87 13.43 -41.86
N TYR A 615 -25.36 12.38 -41.21
CA TYR A 615 -25.89 11.90 -39.94
C TYR A 615 -24.97 12.42 -38.85
N ALA A 616 -25.48 13.27 -37.95
CA ALA A 616 -24.71 13.69 -36.79
C ALA A 616 -24.53 12.49 -35.86
N GLU A 617 -23.29 12.02 -35.85
CA GLU A 617 -22.59 11.27 -34.82
C GLU A 617 -21.63 12.28 -34.19
N GLY A 618 -21.39 12.22 -32.88
CA GLY A 618 -20.63 13.29 -32.26
C GLY A 618 -20.11 12.98 -30.87
N LEU A 619 -19.07 13.74 -30.51
CA LEU A 619 -18.48 13.76 -29.19
C LEU A 619 -19.30 14.69 -28.29
N ALA A 620 -20.06 14.13 -27.37
CA ALA A 620 -20.67 14.88 -26.27
C ALA A 620 -19.67 14.98 -25.11
N LEU A 621 -19.63 16.14 -24.45
CA LEU A 621 -18.94 16.35 -23.18
C LEU A 621 -19.97 16.60 -22.08
N ASP A 622 -19.58 16.45 -20.82
CA ASP A 622 -20.45 16.82 -19.70
C ASP A 622 -20.84 18.31 -19.80
N GLY A 623 -22.15 18.59 -19.75
CA GLY A 623 -22.72 19.92 -20.01
C GLY A 623 -22.71 20.42 -21.46
N TYR A 624 -22.05 19.73 -22.40
CA TYR A 624 -21.95 20.11 -23.82
C TYR A 624 -22.36 18.96 -24.74
N PRO A 625 -23.66 18.82 -25.07
CA PRO A 625 -24.14 17.73 -25.91
C PRO A 625 -23.62 17.84 -27.35
N ALA A 626 -23.45 16.69 -28.00
CA ALA A 626 -23.34 16.66 -29.45
C ALA A 626 -24.71 16.99 -30.05
N ALA A 627 -24.79 18.00 -30.90
CA ALA A 627 -26.04 18.49 -31.45
C ALA A 627 -25.94 18.76 -32.95
N ALA A 628 -27.07 18.56 -33.65
CA ALA A 628 -27.27 18.98 -35.03
C ALA A 628 -28.35 20.05 -35.05
N SER A 629 -27.99 21.27 -35.46
CA SER A 629 -28.87 22.45 -35.32
C SER A 629 -29.34 22.60 -33.86
N ASN A 630 -30.65 22.72 -33.61
CA ASN A 630 -31.22 22.91 -32.26
C ASN A 630 -31.65 21.59 -31.59
N SER A 631 -31.12 20.43 -32.01
CA SER A 631 -31.51 19.13 -31.49
C SER A 631 -30.30 18.33 -31.01
N ASN A 632 -30.37 17.84 -29.77
CA ASN A 632 -29.35 16.96 -29.20
C ASN A 632 -29.36 15.61 -29.90
N VAL A 633 -28.16 15.04 -30.01
CA VAL A 633 -27.86 13.79 -30.69
C VAL A 633 -27.21 12.82 -29.70
N VAL A 634 -26.30 13.31 -28.86
CA VAL A 634 -25.77 12.57 -27.70
C VAL A 634 -25.63 13.55 -26.55
N SER A 635 -26.06 13.15 -25.36
CA SER A 635 -25.88 13.94 -24.13
C SER A 635 -25.32 13.06 -23.01
N VAL A 636 -24.34 13.58 -22.28
CA VAL A 636 -23.93 12.96 -21.01
C VAL A 636 -25.07 13.14 -19.99
N VAL A 637 -25.37 12.07 -19.24
CA VAL A 637 -26.34 12.11 -18.14
C VAL A 637 -25.78 11.34 -16.94
N GLU A 638 -26.38 11.54 -15.76
CA GLU A 638 -25.96 10.81 -14.57
C GLU A 638 -26.03 9.29 -14.78
N GLY A 639 -24.93 8.59 -14.49
CA GLY A 639 -24.84 7.13 -14.64
C GLY A 639 -24.65 6.61 -16.07
N GLY A 640 -24.58 7.48 -17.09
CA GLY A 640 -24.33 7.05 -18.48
C GLY A 640 -24.49 8.16 -19.52
N PHE A 641 -25.15 7.86 -20.64
CA PHE A 641 -25.42 8.86 -21.68
C PHE A 641 -26.77 8.61 -22.36
N GLN A 642 -27.33 9.66 -22.95
CA GLN A 642 -28.59 9.64 -23.66
C GLN A 642 -28.37 9.84 -25.16
N VAL A 643 -29.07 9.06 -25.97
CA VAL A 643 -29.06 9.09 -27.43
C VAL A 643 -30.46 9.40 -27.94
N PHE A 644 -30.57 9.98 -29.14
CA PHE A 644 -31.82 10.58 -29.62
C PHE A 644 -32.21 10.10 -31.01
N ASP A 645 -33.52 9.94 -31.19
CA ASP A 645 -34.13 9.66 -32.49
C ASP A 645 -34.78 10.96 -32.98
N GLY A 646 -34.03 11.73 -33.77
CA GLY A 646 -34.35 13.11 -34.17
C GLY A 646 -35.80 13.37 -34.62
N THR A 647 -36.22 14.65 -34.62
CA THR A 647 -37.59 15.04 -35.00
C THR A 647 -37.84 14.94 -36.52
N SER A 648 -39.11 14.91 -36.95
CA SER A 648 -39.51 14.87 -38.37
C SER A 648 -38.94 16.01 -39.23
N ALA A 649 -38.45 17.10 -38.60
CA ALA A 649 -37.81 18.22 -39.26
C ALA A 649 -36.29 18.06 -39.47
N ASN A 650 -35.63 17.07 -38.84
CA ASN A 650 -34.18 16.84 -38.93
C ASN A 650 -33.85 15.34 -38.94
N HIS A 651 -33.84 14.73 -40.13
CA HIS A 651 -33.50 13.31 -40.35
C HIS A 651 -31.98 13.02 -40.23
N ASN A 652 -31.17 14.07 -40.04
CA ASN A 652 -29.73 14.09 -40.28
C ASN A 652 -28.88 13.96 -39.01
N GLY A 653 -29.33 13.17 -38.02
CA GLY A 653 -28.63 13.01 -36.73
C GLY A 653 -29.32 12.10 -35.73
N ARG A 654 -29.58 10.85 -36.13
CA ARG A 654 -30.31 9.87 -35.31
C ARG A 654 -29.33 8.85 -34.74
N THR A 655 -29.12 8.87 -33.44
CA THR A 655 -28.32 7.89 -32.68
C THR A 655 -29.19 6.85 -31.99
N ASN A 656 -30.51 6.89 -32.18
CA ASN A 656 -31.45 5.93 -31.58
C ASN A 656 -32.45 5.33 -32.59
N VAL A 657 -32.02 5.07 -33.84
CA VAL A 657 -32.90 4.45 -34.84
C VAL A 657 -33.24 3.01 -34.45
N ALA A 658 -34.52 2.65 -34.51
CA ALA A 658 -35.01 1.31 -34.17
C ALA A 658 -34.22 0.20 -34.90
N SER A 659 -33.76 -0.79 -34.13
CA SER A 659 -33.00 -1.96 -34.61
C SER A 659 -31.62 -1.65 -35.22
N GLN A 660 -31.16 -0.40 -35.16
CA GLN A 660 -29.83 -0.02 -35.63
C GLN A 660 -28.78 -0.21 -34.53
N LYS A 661 -27.66 -0.87 -34.87
CA LYS A 661 -26.52 -1.03 -33.95
C LYS A 661 -25.59 0.18 -34.02
N TYR A 662 -25.20 0.66 -32.83
CA TYR A 662 -24.23 1.73 -32.65
C TYR A 662 -23.08 1.27 -31.75
N TYR A 663 -21.94 1.93 -31.90
CA TYR A 663 -20.73 1.75 -31.11
C TYR A 663 -20.49 3.03 -30.31
N TYR A 664 -20.02 2.90 -29.09
CA TYR A 664 -19.63 4.06 -28.30
C TYR A 664 -18.23 3.90 -27.71
N LEU A 665 -17.63 5.05 -27.46
CA LEU A 665 -16.34 5.26 -26.81
C LEU A 665 -16.57 6.33 -25.74
N THR A 666 -16.39 6.00 -24.46
CA THR A 666 -16.61 6.95 -23.35
C THR A 666 -15.39 7.06 -22.44
N TRP A 667 -15.18 8.22 -21.87
CA TRP A 667 -14.16 8.45 -20.84
C TRP A 667 -14.81 8.50 -19.46
N LYS A 668 -14.27 7.73 -18.52
CA LYS A 668 -14.73 7.70 -17.13
C LYS A 668 -14.38 8.97 -16.35
#